data_AF-A0A7W1UA70-F1
#
_entry.id   AF-A0A7W1UA70-F1
#
_cell.length_a   1.000
_cell.length_b   1.000
_cell.length_c   1.000
_cell.angle_alpha   90.00
_cell.angle_beta   90.00
_cell.angle_gamma   90.00
#
_symmetry.space_group_name_H-M   'P 1'
#
loop_
_entity.id
_entity.type
_entity.pdbx_description
1 polymer ?
#
loop_
_entity_poly.entity_id
_entity_poly.type
_entity_poly.pdbx_seq_one_letter_code
_entity_poly.pdbx_strand_id
1 'polypeptide(L)'
;GKAAGVTAPGYNDDDEYADLYVWSDSPERYKDARIIFKDFENSNWSWDPIAKAYYWHRFYSHQPDLNFDNPAVHKMVEEVLDFWLSMGVDGLRLDAVPYLYEREGTNCENLPETHTYLKKLRAHMDAKFPDRMLLAEANQWPEDAVAYFGEGDESHMNFHFPLMPRMFMALQMEDRFPIIDILEQTPAIPDNCQWAMFLRNHDELTLEMVTDEERDYMWRVYATDPTARINLGIRRRLAPLLANSRRKIELLNILLFSMPGTPVLYYGDEIGMGDNFYLGDRNGCRTPMQWSSDRNAGFSKANPQQLYLPITIDPEYHYEAINVENQQKNLSSLLWWTRRVIGMRKNFRAFSRGSIEFLLPENSKVLAFLRRYENETILVVANLSRFAQPVELDLARFQGCAPMEIFSRNVFAAIKKTPYPLTIGPHGHFWFVLQSAAQKRPATKRPTPILETEATLSGLLTKSGRTQLEREILPEYLHNCRWFGAKARSLREIRIREHISLGSVGTAQLWLLQADYIDGPPETYALPVQVATGNDAAVIGRNSPEAVIAKMGTDGAVLYDAIWDKGFRETLFRLVTNEKRIQSEEGELKGIAGSMLKEEPNDTVPTSLVLKAEQSNSAMLFDNRFFLKLYRKLEDGINPDLEVTRFLTERRHFAHVPAFAGAIEYRRPGSEPTVLALLQSAVPNEGDAWALTLDAVGRYFERVLARKGDLQNAGAAPGPLLDELVGGIFPEKARLLGARTGEMHLALAAEPNDPVFAPEPFNAMAQRSVYQSMRASLRKTFALLQKKVGDLPEALRAEASEVLSGEQTILAQEQRILQHHAGAAKIRIHGDYHLGQVLYTGKDFVILDFEGEPARPLGERKLKRSALRDVAGMMRSFQYAAYSALWQSSTREEDRAFLERWADLWYRQMSAIFLQSYLERTAGAGFLPAKEGDLQVLLEAYLLDKAVYEVGYELNHRPDWVIIPIRGIKHILMNRTE
;
A
#
# COMPACT_ATOMS: atom_id res chain seq x y z
N GLY A 1 -10.62 33.33 58.43
CA GLY A 1 -11.85 33.89 59.01
C GLY A 1 -12.99 33.49 58.11
N LYS A 2 -14.07 32.93 58.65
CA LYS A 2 -15.26 32.54 57.87
C LYS A 2 -15.85 33.80 57.21
N ALA A 3 -15.80 33.89 55.89
CA ALA A 3 -16.63 34.82 55.16
C ALA A 3 -18.07 34.27 55.21
N ALA A 4 -19.00 35.08 55.70
CA ALA A 4 -20.40 34.73 55.80
C ALA A 4 -21.00 34.64 54.39
N GLY A 5 -21.25 33.42 53.92
CA GLY A 5 -22.08 33.15 52.76
C GLY A 5 -23.55 33.27 53.14
N VAL A 6 -24.35 33.87 52.27
CA VAL A 6 -25.80 33.98 52.43
C VAL A 6 -26.42 32.62 52.16
N THR A 7 -26.98 31.99 53.19
CA THR A 7 -27.86 30.82 53.05
C THR A 7 -29.24 31.30 52.57
N ALA A 8 -29.85 30.60 51.62
CA ALA A 8 -31.13 30.98 51.02
C ALA A 8 -32.21 31.17 52.12
N PRO A 9 -32.77 32.38 52.31
CA PRO A 9 -33.73 32.66 53.37
C PRO A 9 -35.14 32.19 52.94
N GLY A 10 -35.39 30.88 53.01
CA GLY A 10 -36.70 30.32 52.66
C GLY A 10 -36.87 28.80 52.71
N TYR A 11 -35.79 28.02 52.73
CA TYR A 11 -35.85 26.57 52.96
C TYR A 11 -35.51 26.27 54.44
N ASN A 12 -36.17 25.25 55.01
CA ASN A 12 -35.98 24.85 56.42
C ASN A 12 -34.48 24.67 56.75
N ASP A 13 -34.08 24.93 58.00
CA ASP A 13 -32.72 24.80 58.56
C ASP A 13 -32.08 23.38 58.47
N ASP A 14 -32.67 22.45 57.71
CA ASP A 14 -32.26 21.06 57.46
C ASP A 14 -31.77 20.82 56.01
N ASP A 15 -31.45 21.87 55.25
CA ASP A 15 -31.21 21.72 53.81
C ASP A 15 -29.73 21.46 53.48
N GLU A 16 -29.31 20.19 53.51
CA GLU A 16 -27.97 19.71 53.09
C GLU A 16 -27.58 20.13 51.66
N TYR A 17 -28.53 20.66 50.88
CA TYR A 17 -28.38 21.01 49.47
C TYR A 17 -28.33 22.51 49.17
N ALA A 18 -28.57 23.39 50.16
CA ALA A 18 -28.66 24.84 49.93
C ALA A 18 -27.37 25.44 49.32
N ASP A 19 -26.21 24.93 49.75
CA ASP A 19 -24.89 25.39 49.31
C ASP A 19 -24.36 24.63 48.08
N LEU A 20 -25.18 23.81 47.40
CA LEU A 20 -24.80 23.15 46.15
C LEU A 20 -24.75 24.10 44.95
N TYR A 21 -25.43 25.25 45.04
CA TYR A 21 -25.51 26.26 43.98
C TYR A 21 -24.94 27.59 44.44
N VAL A 22 -24.65 28.49 43.50
CA VAL A 22 -24.06 29.80 43.78
C VAL A 22 -25.16 30.85 43.91
N TRP A 23 -25.38 31.36 45.13
CA TRP A 23 -26.44 32.33 45.45
C TRP A 23 -25.91 33.74 45.72
N SER A 24 -26.76 34.74 45.51
CA SER A 24 -26.53 36.13 45.91
C SER A 24 -27.82 36.91 46.17
N ASP A 25 -27.77 37.88 47.09
CA ASP A 25 -28.87 38.84 47.30
C ASP A 25 -29.03 39.85 46.14
N SER A 26 -28.02 39.96 45.27
CA SER A 26 -28.01 40.93 44.15
C SER A 26 -27.34 40.35 42.90
N PRO A 27 -27.71 40.81 41.70
CA PRO A 27 -27.10 40.34 40.45
C PRO A 27 -25.76 41.05 40.12
N GLU A 28 -25.17 41.76 41.09
CA GLU A 28 -24.03 42.66 40.86
C GLU A 28 -22.66 41.99 41.04
N ARG A 29 -22.63 40.70 41.38
CA ARG A 29 -21.38 39.93 41.54
C ARG A 29 -20.85 39.46 40.19
N TYR A 30 -19.52 39.33 40.08
CA TYR A 30 -18.84 38.79 38.89
C TYR A 30 -19.10 39.57 37.59
N LYS A 31 -19.12 40.90 37.66
CA LYS A 31 -19.51 41.79 36.53
C LYS A 31 -18.64 41.65 35.28
N ASP A 32 -17.40 41.19 35.42
CA ASP A 32 -16.45 41.06 34.31
C ASP A 32 -16.64 39.74 33.52
N ALA A 33 -17.48 38.83 34.02
CA ALA A 33 -17.84 37.61 33.30
C ALA A 33 -18.78 37.90 32.14
N ARG A 34 -18.43 37.41 30.95
CA ARG A 34 -19.29 37.56 29.77
C ARG A 34 -20.54 36.67 29.84
N ILE A 35 -21.58 37.08 29.12
CA ILE A 35 -22.74 36.23 28.83
C ILE A 35 -22.42 35.39 27.58
N ILE A 36 -22.58 34.07 27.67
CA ILE A 36 -22.30 33.13 26.57
C ILE A 36 -23.48 33.12 25.59
N PHE A 37 -24.70 32.86 26.07
CA PHE A 37 -25.92 32.83 25.25
C PHE A 37 -26.59 34.21 25.13
N LYS A 38 -25.88 35.17 24.54
CA LYS A 38 -26.30 36.58 24.42
C LYS A 38 -27.64 36.79 23.73
N ASP A 39 -28.07 35.85 22.89
CA ASP A 39 -29.36 35.94 22.19
C ASP A 39 -30.56 35.57 23.08
N PHE A 40 -30.32 34.96 24.24
CA PHE A 40 -31.35 34.41 25.11
C PHE A 40 -31.29 34.95 26.54
N GLU A 41 -30.09 35.18 27.06
CA GLU A 41 -29.88 35.61 28.45
C GLU A 41 -29.40 37.06 28.51
N ASN A 42 -30.00 37.84 29.41
CA ASN A 42 -29.64 39.24 29.63
C ASN A 42 -28.65 39.42 30.80
N SER A 43 -28.45 38.37 31.59
CA SER A 43 -27.64 38.34 32.81
C SER A 43 -27.20 36.90 33.09
N ASN A 44 -26.07 36.72 33.78
CA ASN A 44 -25.65 35.43 34.34
C ASN A 44 -26.28 35.17 35.74
N TRP A 45 -27.17 36.06 36.19
CA TRP A 45 -27.93 35.94 37.44
C TRP A 45 -29.42 35.95 37.15
N SER A 46 -30.14 34.97 37.67
CA SER A 46 -31.61 34.87 37.61
C SER A 46 -32.22 34.87 38.99
N TRP A 47 -33.33 35.60 39.18
CA TRP A 47 -34.05 35.66 40.45
C TRP A 47 -34.92 34.42 40.65
N ASP A 48 -34.70 33.69 41.75
CA ASP A 48 -35.58 32.60 42.16
C ASP A 48 -36.67 33.14 43.11
N PRO A 49 -37.97 33.02 42.77
CA PRO A 49 -39.05 33.56 43.58
C PRO A 49 -39.32 32.79 44.88
N ILE A 50 -38.84 31.54 44.99
CA ILE A 50 -39.00 30.68 46.17
C ILE A 50 -37.87 30.95 47.16
N ALA A 51 -36.62 30.86 46.70
CA ALA A 51 -35.42 31.12 47.50
C ALA A 51 -35.26 32.61 47.85
N LYS A 52 -35.92 33.50 47.10
CA LYS A 52 -35.82 34.97 47.24
C LYS A 52 -34.38 35.46 47.15
N ALA A 53 -33.62 34.85 46.25
CA ALA A 53 -32.24 35.18 45.97
C ALA A 53 -31.97 34.99 44.47
N TYR A 54 -30.91 35.62 43.98
CA TYR A 54 -30.38 35.35 42.66
C TYR A 54 -29.50 34.11 42.71
N TYR A 55 -29.55 33.28 41.67
CA TYR A 55 -28.59 32.19 41.45
C TYR A 55 -27.81 32.41 40.16
N TRP A 56 -26.56 31.93 40.17
CA TRP A 56 -25.65 32.03 39.03
C TRP A 56 -25.94 30.96 37.98
N HIS A 57 -25.82 31.34 36.71
CA HIS A 57 -25.83 30.43 35.59
C HIS A 57 -24.96 30.99 34.45
N ARG A 58 -24.07 30.17 33.88
CA ARG A 58 -23.25 30.54 32.71
C ARG A 58 -23.97 30.34 31.38
N PHE A 59 -24.95 29.45 31.38
CA PHE A 59 -25.77 29.08 30.23
C PHE A 59 -27.20 29.59 30.43
N TYR A 60 -28.22 28.79 30.10
CA TYR A 60 -29.60 29.20 30.31
C TYR A 60 -29.93 29.31 31.80
N SER A 61 -30.86 30.20 32.12
CA SER A 61 -31.40 30.37 33.48
C SER A 61 -31.88 29.06 34.11
N HIS A 62 -32.42 28.11 33.34
CA HIS A 62 -32.82 26.80 33.86
C HIS A 62 -31.66 25.80 34.04
N GLN A 63 -30.40 26.26 33.97
CA GLN A 63 -29.18 25.49 34.20
C GLN A 63 -28.35 26.16 35.30
N PRO A 64 -28.78 26.10 36.58
CA PRO A 64 -28.05 26.72 37.69
C PRO A 64 -26.68 26.07 37.87
N ASP A 65 -25.64 26.90 38.00
CA ASP A 65 -24.25 26.45 38.15
C ASP A 65 -24.02 25.82 39.54
N LEU A 66 -23.25 24.73 39.56
CA LEU A 66 -22.85 24.07 40.79
C LEU A 66 -21.74 24.87 41.48
N ASN A 67 -21.81 24.95 42.80
CA ASN A 67 -20.84 25.67 43.62
C ASN A 67 -19.60 24.81 43.92
N PHE A 68 -18.55 24.91 43.10
CA PHE A 68 -17.32 24.16 43.31
C PHE A 68 -16.48 24.62 44.52
N ASP A 69 -16.82 25.74 45.17
CA ASP A 69 -16.23 26.07 46.49
C ASP A 69 -16.73 25.12 47.60
N ASN A 70 -17.84 24.40 47.37
CA ASN A 70 -18.37 23.40 48.29
C ASN A 70 -17.74 22.01 48.02
N PRO A 71 -16.96 21.44 48.96
CA PRO A 71 -16.35 20.12 48.78
C PRO A 71 -17.34 18.97 48.57
N ALA A 72 -18.61 19.14 48.97
CA ALA A 72 -19.66 18.15 48.69
C ALA A 72 -19.90 18.00 47.18
N VAL A 73 -19.84 19.09 46.42
CA VAL A 73 -19.99 19.08 44.95
C VAL A 73 -18.86 18.25 44.31
N HIS A 74 -17.62 18.37 44.80
CA HIS A 74 -16.50 17.58 44.28
C HIS A 74 -16.77 16.08 44.40
N LYS A 75 -17.25 15.66 45.58
CA LYS A 75 -17.58 14.26 45.87
C LYS A 75 -18.72 13.78 44.98
N MET A 76 -19.76 14.59 44.76
CA MET A 76 -20.88 14.23 43.88
C MET A 76 -20.42 14.02 42.44
N VAL A 77 -19.55 14.88 41.91
CA VAL A 77 -18.99 14.74 40.56
C VAL A 77 -18.10 13.49 40.45
N GLU A 78 -17.27 13.22 41.47
CA GLU A 78 -16.45 12.00 41.55
C GLU A 78 -17.31 10.73 41.61
N GLU A 79 -18.42 10.74 42.34
CA GLU A 79 -19.38 9.63 42.42
C GLU A 79 -20.10 9.39 41.07
N VAL A 80 -20.43 10.46 40.32
CA VAL A 80 -20.99 10.36 38.96
C VAL A 80 -19.96 9.77 38.00
N LEU A 81 -18.70 10.18 38.09
CA LEU A 81 -17.60 9.62 37.30
C LEU A 81 -17.42 8.12 37.61
N ASP A 82 -17.35 7.77 38.89
CA ASP A 82 -17.20 6.37 39.34
C ASP A 82 -18.35 5.50 38.84
N PHE A 83 -19.58 6.00 38.88
CA PHE A 83 -20.76 5.29 38.42
C PHE A 83 -20.64 4.86 36.95
N TRP A 84 -20.32 5.79 36.05
CA TRP A 84 -20.22 5.50 34.61
C TRP A 84 -19.00 4.65 34.26
N LEU A 85 -17.84 4.92 34.86
CA LEU A 85 -16.63 4.14 34.58
C LEU A 85 -16.74 2.70 35.13
N SER A 86 -17.45 2.51 36.24
CA SER A 86 -17.74 1.18 36.78
C SER A 86 -18.67 0.36 35.87
N MET A 87 -19.49 1.02 35.03
CA MET A 87 -20.29 0.36 34.00
C MET A 87 -19.46 -0.04 32.77
N GLY A 88 -18.22 0.41 32.66
CA GLY A 88 -17.33 0.14 31.52
C GLY A 88 -17.30 1.22 30.45
N VAL A 89 -17.75 2.45 30.75
CA VAL A 89 -17.52 3.61 29.85
C VAL A 89 -16.01 3.87 29.76
N ASP A 90 -15.48 4.05 28.54
CA ASP A 90 -14.03 4.19 28.31
C ASP A 90 -13.49 5.62 28.51
N GLY A 91 -14.36 6.62 28.54
CA GLY A 91 -13.95 8.00 28.79
C GLY A 91 -15.12 8.97 28.85
N LEU A 92 -14.84 10.18 29.33
CA LEU A 92 -15.81 11.24 29.57
C LEU A 92 -15.37 12.53 28.88
N ARG A 93 -16.30 13.16 28.14
CA ARG A 93 -16.14 14.55 27.70
C ARG A 93 -16.56 15.46 28.85
N LEU A 94 -15.63 16.26 29.35
CA LEU A 94 -15.86 17.26 30.39
C LEU A 94 -16.42 18.52 29.72
N ASP A 95 -17.74 18.65 29.78
CA ASP A 95 -18.50 19.76 29.23
C ASP A 95 -18.23 21.04 30.03
N ALA A 96 -18.17 22.19 29.34
CA ALA A 96 -18.13 23.51 29.98
C ALA A 96 -17.02 23.73 31.03
N VAL A 97 -15.91 22.99 30.90
CA VAL A 97 -14.89 22.90 31.95
C VAL A 97 -14.22 24.23 32.35
N PRO A 98 -14.14 25.28 31.51
CA PRO A 98 -13.54 26.55 31.93
C PRO A 98 -14.28 27.33 33.01
N TYR A 99 -15.51 26.94 33.33
CA TYR A 99 -16.44 27.77 34.07
C TYR A 99 -16.75 27.29 35.49
N LEU A 100 -16.01 26.31 36.02
CA LEU A 100 -16.36 25.66 37.29
C LEU A 100 -16.31 26.57 38.54
N TYR A 101 -15.43 27.56 38.54
CA TYR A 101 -15.23 28.48 39.68
C TYR A 101 -15.39 29.94 39.24
N GLU A 102 -15.95 30.76 40.13
CA GLU A 102 -16.10 32.21 39.96
C GLU A 102 -15.35 33.01 41.02
N ARG A 103 -14.77 34.15 40.62
CA ARG A 103 -14.08 35.08 41.54
C ARG A 103 -14.38 36.52 41.15
N GLU A 104 -14.51 37.39 42.14
CA GLU A 104 -14.66 38.83 41.90
C GLU A 104 -13.41 39.41 41.23
N GLY A 105 -13.59 40.33 40.29
CA GLY A 105 -12.51 40.99 39.56
C GLY A 105 -11.81 40.09 38.52
N THR A 106 -12.43 38.97 38.13
CA THR A 106 -11.96 38.11 37.04
C THR A 106 -13.11 37.88 36.04
N ASN A 107 -12.78 37.38 34.84
CA ASN A 107 -13.77 36.96 33.85
C ASN A 107 -14.46 35.62 34.21
N CYS A 108 -14.09 34.99 35.33
CA CYS A 108 -14.60 33.70 35.77
C CYS A 108 -14.41 32.57 34.74
N GLU A 109 -13.30 32.60 33.99
CA GLU A 109 -12.90 31.53 33.08
C GLU A 109 -11.46 31.10 33.37
N ASN A 110 -11.13 29.82 33.20
CA ASN A 110 -9.75 29.29 33.31
C ASN A 110 -9.08 29.57 34.66
N LEU A 111 -9.85 29.65 35.76
CA LEU A 111 -9.30 29.99 37.07
C LEU A 111 -8.38 28.87 37.61
N PRO A 112 -7.32 29.20 38.37
CA PRO A 112 -6.41 28.20 38.93
C PRO A 112 -7.10 27.12 39.77
N GLU A 113 -8.19 27.45 40.46
CA GLU A 113 -8.98 26.51 41.24
C GLU A 113 -9.68 25.46 40.36
N THR A 114 -10.15 25.85 39.17
CA THR A 114 -10.71 24.95 38.16
C THR A 114 -9.67 23.89 37.78
N HIS A 115 -8.47 24.32 37.38
CA HIS A 115 -7.36 23.42 37.04
C HIS A 115 -6.95 22.51 38.20
N THR A 116 -6.86 23.07 39.42
CA THR A 116 -6.55 22.30 40.63
C THR A 116 -7.56 21.18 40.87
N TYR A 117 -8.85 21.46 40.66
CA TYR A 117 -9.90 20.45 40.77
C TYR A 117 -9.79 19.39 39.65
N LEU A 118 -9.50 19.77 38.41
CA LEU A 118 -9.33 18.81 37.31
C LEU A 118 -8.16 17.85 37.54
N LYS A 119 -7.05 18.32 38.11
CA LYS A 119 -5.94 17.45 38.54
C LYS A 119 -6.39 16.43 39.57
N LYS A 120 -7.21 16.87 40.54
CA LYS A 120 -7.80 15.98 41.56
C LYS A 120 -8.71 14.94 40.91
N LEU A 121 -9.58 15.35 40.00
CA LEU A 121 -10.50 14.46 39.27
C LEU A 121 -9.73 13.43 38.43
N ARG A 122 -8.70 13.87 37.72
CA ARG A 122 -7.80 13.00 36.94
C ARG A 122 -7.09 11.98 37.83
N ALA A 123 -6.51 12.42 38.95
CA ALA A 123 -5.83 11.53 39.88
C ALA A 123 -6.79 10.49 40.49
N HIS A 124 -8.03 10.89 40.79
CA HIS A 124 -9.07 9.98 41.27
C HIS A 124 -9.43 8.93 40.22
N MET A 125 -9.57 9.32 38.94
CA MET A 125 -9.81 8.40 37.84
C MET A 125 -8.64 7.43 37.65
N ASP A 126 -7.41 7.93 37.53
CA ASP A 126 -6.20 7.10 37.29
C ASP A 126 -5.96 6.08 38.41
N ALA A 127 -6.32 6.42 39.66
CA ALA A 127 -6.19 5.51 40.80
C ALA A 127 -7.16 4.33 40.77
N LYS A 128 -8.32 4.46 40.10
CA LYS A 128 -9.40 3.47 40.13
C LYS A 128 -9.62 2.76 38.79
N PHE A 129 -9.44 3.49 37.69
CA PHE A 129 -9.80 3.05 36.34
C PHE A 129 -8.63 3.31 35.37
N PRO A 130 -7.71 2.35 35.22
CA PRO A 130 -6.64 2.46 34.22
C PRO A 130 -7.21 2.47 32.80
N ASP A 131 -6.45 3.05 31.86
CA ASP A 131 -6.79 3.12 30.42
C ASP A 131 -8.15 3.77 30.14
N ARG A 132 -8.49 4.83 30.87
CA ARG A 132 -9.64 5.71 30.64
C ARG A 132 -9.20 7.07 30.14
N MET A 133 -10.15 7.82 29.58
CA MET A 133 -9.86 9.09 28.92
C MET A 133 -10.77 10.22 29.42
N LEU A 134 -10.19 11.39 29.65
CA LEU A 134 -10.90 12.65 29.90
C LEU A 134 -10.64 13.61 28.73
N LEU A 135 -11.71 14.09 28.11
CA LEU A 135 -11.69 15.03 26.99
C LEU A 135 -12.31 16.37 27.43
N ALA A 136 -11.48 17.39 27.60
CA ALA A 136 -11.95 18.74 27.89
C ALA A 136 -12.66 19.37 26.68
N GLU A 137 -13.74 20.08 26.96
CA GLU A 137 -14.26 21.12 26.09
C GLU A 137 -13.85 22.50 26.61
N ALA A 138 -12.66 22.95 26.24
CA ALA A 138 -12.21 24.31 26.52
C ALA A 138 -12.09 25.10 25.22
N ASN A 139 -13.19 25.77 24.82
CA ASN A 139 -13.20 26.72 23.71
C ASN A 139 -12.52 28.03 24.14
N GLN A 140 -11.19 28.04 24.13
CA GLN A 140 -10.33 29.13 24.61
C GLN A 140 -9.24 29.45 23.57
N TRP A 141 -8.50 30.55 23.77
CA TRP A 141 -7.30 30.85 22.99
C TRP A 141 -6.23 29.73 23.16
N PRO A 142 -5.27 29.58 22.23
CA PRO A 142 -4.33 28.44 22.24
C PRO A 142 -3.60 28.22 23.57
N GLU A 143 -3.12 29.31 24.18
CA GLU A 143 -2.38 29.31 25.44
C GLU A 143 -3.21 28.72 26.59
N ASP A 144 -4.43 29.22 26.74
CA ASP A 144 -5.39 28.77 27.75
C ASP A 144 -5.91 27.36 27.47
N ALA A 145 -6.13 27.01 26.21
CA ALA A 145 -6.59 25.68 25.81
C ALA A 145 -5.54 24.60 26.14
N VAL A 146 -4.24 24.91 26.02
CA VAL A 146 -3.17 23.97 26.40
C VAL A 146 -3.11 23.75 27.91
N ALA A 147 -3.47 24.74 28.73
CA ALA A 147 -3.43 24.62 30.20
C ALA A 147 -4.28 23.45 30.73
N TYR A 148 -5.34 23.05 30.03
CA TYR A 148 -6.21 21.92 30.40
C TYR A 148 -5.57 20.53 30.27
N PHE A 149 -4.36 20.44 29.71
CA PHE A 149 -3.54 19.23 29.77
C PHE A 149 -2.72 19.14 31.07
N GLY A 150 -2.57 20.26 31.79
CA GLY A 150 -1.65 20.39 32.92
C GLY A 150 -0.22 20.00 32.51
N GLU A 151 0.47 19.28 33.39
CA GLU A 151 1.77 18.67 33.11
C GLU A 151 1.61 17.21 32.63
N GLY A 152 0.45 16.91 32.01
CA GLY A 152 0.00 15.55 31.70
C GLY A 152 -0.88 14.94 32.80
N ASP A 153 -1.28 15.76 33.78
CA ASP A 153 -1.99 15.39 35.01
C ASP A 153 -3.42 15.96 35.11
N GLU A 154 -3.94 16.58 34.04
CA GLU A 154 -5.34 17.03 33.93
C GLU A 154 -6.11 16.20 32.89
N SER A 155 -6.57 16.82 31.79
CA SER A 155 -7.27 16.11 30.73
C SER A 155 -6.29 15.40 29.80
N HIS A 156 -6.68 14.22 29.30
CA HIS A 156 -5.88 13.51 28.30
C HIS A 156 -6.01 14.16 26.94
N MET A 157 -7.19 14.71 26.68
CA MET A 157 -7.54 15.32 25.42
C MET A 157 -8.22 16.67 25.65
N ASN A 158 -8.05 17.56 24.69
CA ASN A 158 -8.83 18.79 24.58
C ASN A 158 -9.20 19.00 23.11
N PHE A 159 -10.33 19.62 22.83
CA PHE A 159 -10.70 20.00 21.46
C PHE A 159 -9.80 21.13 20.94
N HIS A 160 -9.32 21.00 19.71
CA HIS A 160 -8.50 22.05 19.09
C HIS A 160 -9.38 23.16 18.49
N PHE A 161 -10.18 23.82 19.34
CA PHE A 161 -11.04 24.95 18.95
C PHE A 161 -10.31 26.07 18.20
N PRO A 162 -9.06 26.48 18.57
CA PRO A 162 -8.39 27.56 17.86
C PRO A 162 -8.19 27.33 16.35
N LEU A 163 -7.88 26.10 15.95
CA LEU A 163 -7.57 25.74 14.57
C LEU A 163 -8.84 25.63 13.69
N MET A 164 -9.95 25.16 14.27
CA MET A 164 -11.17 24.86 13.50
C MET A 164 -11.66 26.04 12.65
N PRO A 165 -11.87 27.28 13.18
CA PRO A 165 -12.30 28.42 12.37
C PRO A 165 -11.27 28.81 11.31
N ARG A 166 -9.97 28.70 11.61
CA ARG A 166 -8.88 29.08 10.70
C ARG A 166 -8.79 28.17 9.50
N MET A 167 -9.21 26.91 9.60
CA MET A 167 -9.34 26.01 8.45
C MET A 167 -10.38 26.52 7.44
N PHE A 168 -11.54 27.02 7.91
CA PHE A 168 -12.57 27.61 7.06
C PHE A 168 -12.13 28.95 6.48
N MET A 169 -11.45 29.78 7.27
CA MET A 169 -10.89 31.05 6.79
C MET A 169 -9.85 30.82 5.69
N ALA A 170 -8.86 29.96 5.95
CA ALA A 170 -7.79 29.65 5.00
C ALA A 170 -8.32 29.14 3.66
N LEU A 171 -9.37 28.30 3.70
CA LEU A 171 -10.04 27.82 2.49
C LEU A 171 -10.67 28.95 1.68
N GLN A 172 -11.37 29.89 2.33
CA GLN A 172 -12.04 30.97 1.61
C GLN A 172 -11.07 32.07 1.16
N MET A 173 -10.08 32.40 2.00
CA MET A 173 -9.02 33.35 1.66
C MET A 173 -8.10 32.81 0.56
N GLU A 174 -8.13 31.49 0.31
CA GLU A 174 -7.14 30.77 -0.49
C GLU A 174 -5.72 31.02 0.01
N ASP A 175 -5.53 31.09 1.32
CA ASP A 175 -4.26 31.39 1.96
C ASP A 175 -4.05 30.47 3.16
N ARG A 176 -2.90 29.83 3.24
CA ARG A 176 -2.55 28.94 4.34
C ARG A 176 -2.21 29.65 5.65
N PHE A 177 -1.94 30.96 5.60
CA PHE A 177 -1.43 31.72 6.74
C PHE A 177 -2.26 31.55 8.02
N PRO A 178 -3.61 31.63 8.02
CA PRO A 178 -4.40 31.46 9.25
C PRO A 178 -4.18 30.11 9.93
N ILE A 179 -3.94 29.03 9.17
CA ILE A 179 -3.68 27.69 9.73
C ILE A 179 -2.28 27.63 10.35
N ILE A 180 -1.28 28.19 9.68
CA ILE A 180 0.11 28.15 10.16
C ILE A 180 0.26 29.01 11.40
N ASP A 181 -0.24 30.25 11.35
CA ASP A 181 -0.14 31.23 12.43
C ASP A 181 -0.74 30.70 13.73
N ILE A 182 -1.95 30.15 13.70
CA ILE A 182 -2.59 29.62 14.91
C ILE A 182 -1.88 28.38 15.47
N LEU A 183 -1.28 27.55 14.62
CA LEU A 183 -0.53 26.37 15.05
C LEU A 183 0.85 26.73 15.61
N GLU A 184 1.50 27.78 15.08
CA GLU A 184 2.75 28.31 15.64
C GLU A 184 2.53 28.99 17.00
N GLN A 185 1.36 29.61 17.21
CA GLN A 185 0.95 30.17 18.50
C GLN A 185 0.52 29.11 19.52
N THR A 186 0.20 27.89 19.07
CA THR A 186 -0.26 26.81 19.97
C THR A 186 0.94 26.16 20.67
N PRO A 187 1.06 26.25 22.01
CA PRO A 187 2.17 25.64 22.73
C PRO A 187 2.21 24.11 22.59
N ALA A 188 3.39 23.53 22.83
CA ALA A 188 3.54 22.08 22.87
C ALA A 188 2.74 21.47 24.05
N ILE A 189 2.21 20.28 23.84
CA ILE A 189 1.44 19.53 24.84
C ILE A 189 2.29 18.40 25.45
N PRO A 190 1.96 17.91 26.66
CA PRO A 190 2.61 16.74 27.25
C PRO A 190 2.51 15.48 26.38
N ASP A 191 3.53 14.61 26.42
CA ASP A 191 3.64 13.41 25.55
C ASP A 191 2.49 12.40 25.74
N ASN A 192 1.85 12.38 26.91
CA ASN A 192 0.72 11.52 27.22
C ASN A 192 -0.65 12.14 26.86
N CYS A 193 -0.67 13.34 26.27
CA CYS A 193 -1.88 14.06 25.89
C CYS A 193 -2.09 14.09 24.38
N GLN A 194 -3.28 14.48 23.94
CA GLN A 194 -3.62 14.52 22.50
C GLN A 194 -4.72 15.53 22.17
N TRP A 195 -4.57 16.25 21.07
CA TRP A 195 -5.66 17.08 20.53
C TRP A 195 -6.81 16.25 19.94
N ALA A 196 -8.04 16.66 20.20
CA ALA A 196 -9.23 16.22 19.47
C ALA A 196 -9.51 17.21 18.32
N MET A 197 -9.31 16.74 17.08
CA MET A 197 -9.46 17.53 15.87
C MET A 197 -10.89 17.39 15.35
N PHE A 198 -11.53 18.48 14.94
CA PHE A 198 -12.89 18.44 14.40
C PHE A 198 -13.13 19.58 13.41
N LEU A 199 -14.11 19.41 12.53
CA LEU A 199 -14.55 20.47 11.60
C LEU A 199 -15.86 21.11 12.07
N ARG A 200 -16.80 20.29 12.52
CA ARG A 200 -18.11 20.68 13.06
C ARG A 200 -18.50 19.74 14.20
N ASN A 201 -19.49 20.15 14.97
CA ASN A 201 -20.04 19.41 16.10
C ASN A 201 -21.56 19.66 16.17
N HIS A 202 -22.16 19.32 17.31
CA HIS A 202 -23.59 19.49 17.57
C HIS A 202 -24.00 20.93 17.90
N ASP A 203 -23.04 21.85 18.02
CA ASP A 203 -23.26 23.28 18.26
C ASP A 203 -23.05 24.08 16.98
N GLU A 204 -23.11 25.41 17.09
CA GLU A 204 -22.69 26.33 16.06
C GLU A 204 -21.19 26.24 15.78
N LEU A 205 -20.76 26.75 14.63
CA LEU A 205 -19.37 27.09 14.40
C LEU A 205 -19.07 28.30 15.28
N THR A 206 -18.52 28.06 16.46
CA THR A 206 -18.18 29.11 17.42
C THR A 206 -17.12 30.04 16.86
N LEU A 207 -17.36 31.34 17.03
CA LEU A 207 -16.45 32.44 16.70
C LEU A 207 -16.23 33.30 17.96
N GLU A 208 -16.25 32.69 19.14
CA GLU A 208 -15.92 33.37 20.39
C GLU A 208 -14.43 33.67 20.47
N MET A 209 -13.59 32.67 20.19
CA MET A 209 -12.12 32.74 20.30
C MET A 209 -11.47 33.06 18.94
N VAL A 210 -12.00 34.10 18.30
CA VAL A 210 -11.42 34.77 17.13
C VAL A 210 -11.42 36.28 17.35
N THR A 211 -10.60 37.01 16.62
CA THR A 211 -10.65 38.48 16.65
C THR A 211 -11.97 39.00 16.05
N ASP A 212 -12.34 40.22 16.39
CA ASP A 212 -13.58 40.84 15.87
C ASP A 212 -13.58 40.92 14.33
N GLU A 213 -12.42 41.22 13.72
CA GLU A 213 -12.27 41.28 12.27
C GLU A 213 -12.46 39.90 11.61
N GLU A 214 -11.88 38.84 12.20
CA GLU A 214 -12.06 37.47 11.72
C GLU A 214 -13.52 37.02 11.87
N ARG A 215 -14.18 37.38 12.96
CA ARG A 215 -15.61 37.08 13.19
C ARG A 215 -16.49 37.70 12.12
N ASP A 216 -16.29 38.99 11.85
CA ASP A 216 -17.02 39.72 10.81
C ASP A 216 -16.76 39.14 9.41
N TYR A 217 -15.52 38.73 9.12
CA TYR A 217 -15.18 38.03 7.89
C TYR A 217 -15.94 36.70 7.78
N MET A 218 -15.92 35.88 8.83
CA MET A 218 -16.58 34.58 8.86
C MET A 218 -18.09 34.71 8.68
N TRP A 219 -18.74 35.67 9.35
CA TRP A 219 -20.17 35.93 9.14
C TRP A 219 -20.49 36.36 7.71
N ARG A 220 -19.67 37.22 7.10
CA ARG A 220 -19.90 37.70 5.73
C ARG A 220 -19.81 36.58 4.70
N VAL A 221 -18.89 35.64 4.91
CA VAL A 221 -18.62 34.54 3.98
C VAL A 221 -19.60 33.38 4.18
N TYR A 222 -19.78 32.93 5.41
CA TYR A 222 -20.42 31.65 5.73
C TYR A 222 -21.86 31.78 6.27
N ALA A 223 -22.26 32.98 6.69
CA ALA A 223 -23.60 33.30 7.20
C ALA A 223 -24.21 34.51 6.49
N THR A 224 -24.41 34.35 5.17
CA THR A 224 -25.08 35.36 4.32
C THR A 224 -26.51 35.62 4.76
N ASP A 225 -27.23 34.58 5.19
CA ASP A 225 -28.51 34.71 5.90
C ASP A 225 -28.24 35.03 7.39
N PRO A 226 -28.69 36.20 7.90
CA PRO A 226 -28.50 36.55 9.31
C PRO A 226 -29.13 35.56 10.28
N THR A 227 -30.19 34.85 9.88
CA THR A 227 -30.84 33.84 10.73
C THR A 227 -29.98 32.59 10.94
N ALA A 228 -28.94 32.37 10.12
CA ALA A 228 -27.95 31.31 10.35
C ALA A 228 -26.92 31.67 11.44
N ARG A 229 -26.92 32.91 11.95
CA ARG A 229 -26.11 33.35 13.08
C ARG A 229 -26.84 33.05 14.39
N ILE A 230 -26.08 32.71 15.42
CA ILE A 230 -26.58 32.51 16.78
C ILE A 230 -25.43 32.78 17.75
N ASN A 231 -25.71 33.47 18.86
CA ASN A 231 -24.71 33.93 19.82
C ASN A 231 -23.54 34.61 19.08
N LEU A 232 -22.31 34.11 19.27
CA LEU A 232 -21.13 34.52 18.52
C LEU A 232 -20.67 33.43 17.54
N GLY A 233 -21.58 32.83 16.76
CA GLY A 233 -21.24 31.76 15.83
C GLY A 233 -22.21 31.57 14.65
N ILE A 234 -22.07 30.43 13.97
CA ILE A 234 -22.83 30.06 12.75
C ILE A 234 -23.44 28.67 12.89
N ARG A 235 -24.77 28.56 12.99
CA ARG A 235 -25.51 27.30 13.20
C ARG A 235 -25.79 26.54 11.90
N ARG A 236 -24.72 26.18 11.19
CA ARG A 236 -24.78 25.40 9.95
C ARG A 236 -23.92 24.13 10.02
N ARG A 237 -24.28 23.12 9.22
CA ARG A 237 -23.51 21.88 9.02
C ARG A 237 -22.36 22.09 8.03
N LEU A 238 -21.46 21.09 7.96
CA LEU A 238 -20.27 21.14 7.12
C LEU A 238 -20.58 21.31 5.62
N ALA A 239 -21.45 20.46 5.06
CA ALA A 239 -21.77 20.51 3.64
C ALA A 239 -22.44 21.85 3.24
N PRO A 240 -23.45 22.36 3.98
CA PRO A 240 -24.01 23.68 3.74
C PRO A 240 -23.02 24.85 3.87
N LEU A 241 -22.10 24.82 4.86
CA LEU A 241 -21.03 25.83 4.98
C LEU A 241 -20.13 25.86 3.74
N LEU A 242 -19.93 24.70 3.10
CA LEU A 242 -19.07 24.56 1.92
C LEU A 242 -19.84 24.62 0.60
N ALA A 243 -21.11 25.09 0.63
CA ALA A 243 -22.02 25.15 -0.52
C ALA A 243 -22.08 23.82 -1.29
N ASN A 244 -22.15 22.71 -0.53
CA ASN A 244 -22.16 21.33 -1.00
C ASN A 244 -21.02 20.96 -1.98
N SER A 245 -19.92 21.72 -1.98
CA SER A 245 -18.79 21.45 -2.86
C SER A 245 -18.03 20.24 -2.35
N ARG A 246 -18.20 19.12 -3.05
CA ARG A 246 -17.53 17.86 -2.71
C ARG A 246 -16.02 18.02 -2.55
N ARG A 247 -15.35 18.77 -3.42
CA ARG A 247 -13.89 18.97 -3.34
C ARG A 247 -13.48 19.75 -2.08
N LYS A 248 -14.27 20.73 -1.65
CA LYS A 248 -14.02 21.47 -0.40
C LYS A 248 -14.22 20.57 0.81
N ILE A 249 -15.28 19.75 0.82
CA ILE A 249 -15.56 18.78 1.88
C ILE A 249 -14.41 17.78 2.00
N GLU A 250 -13.95 17.22 0.87
CA GLU A 250 -12.80 16.31 0.83
C GLU A 250 -11.52 16.98 1.33
N LEU A 251 -11.22 18.20 0.86
CA LEU A 251 -10.02 18.94 1.27
C LEU A 251 -9.97 19.19 2.78
N LEU A 252 -11.06 19.69 3.38
CA LEU A 252 -11.09 19.92 4.83
C LEU A 252 -11.02 18.62 5.62
N ASN A 253 -11.63 17.54 5.15
CA ASN A 253 -11.50 16.22 5.78
C ASN A 253 -10.06 15.68 5.64
N ILE A 254 -9.39 15.90 4.52
CA ILE A 254 -7.97 15.54 4.35
C ILE A 254 -7.10 16.27 5.37
N LEU A 255 -7.35 17.56 5.59
CA LEU A 255 -6.66 18.32 6.63
C LEU A 255 -7.01 17.78 8.02
N LEU A 256 -8.30 17.56 8.34
CA LEU A 256 -8.75 16.94 9.59
C LEU A 256 -8.01 15.63 9.89
N PHE A 257 -7.87 14.76 8.89
CA PHE A 257 -7.22 13.46 9.05
C PHE A 257 -5.70 13.52 9.07
N SER A 258 -5.10 14.61 8.63
CA SER A 258 -3.64 14.75 8.52
C SER A 258 -3.00 15.73 9.51
N MET A 259 -3.78 16.50 10.27
CA MET A 259 -3.31 17.33 11.37
C MET A 259 -2.92 16.50 12.61
N PRO A 260 -2.09 17.04 13.53
CA PRO A 260 -1.67 16.32 14.74
C PRO A 260 -2.82 16.20 15.74
N GLY A 261 -3.38 14.99 15.85
CA GLY A 261 -4.44 14.69 16.79
C GLY A 261 -5.30 13.50 16.41
N THR A 262 -6.36 13.32 17.18
CA THR A 262 -7.42 12.33 16.94
C THR A 262 -8.62 13.02 16.28
N PRO A 263 -9.00 12.66 15.05
CA PRO A 263 -10.11 13.27 14.34
C PRO A 263 -11.46 12.79 14.90
N VAL A 264 -12.38 13.74 15.08
CA VAL A 264 -13.78 13.53 15.48
C VAL A 264 -14.66 13.93 14.30
N LEU A 265 -15.47 12.98 13.83
CA LEU A 265 -16.47 13.20 12.80
C LEU A 265 -17.84 13.39 13.42
N TYR A 266 -18.56 14.41 12.98
CA TYR A 266 -19.95 14.62 13.38
C TYR A 266 -20.88 13.79 12.50
N TYR A 267 -21.85 13.10 13.12
CA TYR A 267 -22.69 12.12 12.41
C TYR A 267 -23.41 12.77 11.22
N GLY A 268 -23.39 12.09 10.08
CA GLY A 268 -24.03 12.56 8.85
C GLY A 268 -23.14 13.44 7.96
N ASP A 269 -22.03 13.99 8.47
CA ASP A 269 -21.08 14.73 7.63
C ASP A 269 -20.39 13.78 6.62
N GLU A 270 -20.25 12.49 6.94
CA GLU A 270 -19.70 11.46 6.03
C GLU A 270 -20.59 11.16 4.82
N ILE A 271 -21.86 11.56 4.87
CA ILE A 271 -22.78 11.53 3.73
C ILE A 271 -23.10 12.94 3.21
N GLY A 272 -22.63 13.99 3.86
CA GLY A 272 -22.89 15.38 3.47
C GLY A 272 -24.30 15.84 3.81
N MET A 273 -24.81 15.47 5.00
CA MET A 273 -26.10 15.96 5.49
C MET A 273 -26.15 17.49 5.55
N GLY A 274 -27.33 18.02 5.21
CA GLY A 274 -27.66 19.43 5.37
C GLY A 274 -28.14 19.79 6.76
N ASP A 275 -28.51 21.06 6.93
CA ASP A 275 -29.09 21.60 8.16
C ASP A 275 -30.51 22.14 7.93
N ASN A 276 -31.18 22.49 9.04
CA ASN A 276 -32.41 23.26 9.05
C ASN A 276 -32.35 24.32 10.17
N PHE A 277 -31.65 25.43 9.93
CA PHE A 277 -31.43 26.47 10.94
C PHE A 277 -32.71 27.20 11.39
N TYR A 278 -33.88 26.92 10.80
CA TYR A 278 -35.18 27.44 11.26
C TYR A 278 -35.76 26.70 12.48
N LEU A 279 -35.17 25.58 12.91
CA LEU A 279 -35.67 24.74 14.02
C LEU A 279 -35.45 25.31 15.44
N GLY A 280 -34.90 26.53 15.53
CA GLY A 280 -34.60 27.18 16.81
C GLY A 280 -33.32 26.65 17.46
N ASP A 281 -32.65 27.54 18.19
CA ASP A 281 -31.33 27.30 18.80
C ASP A 281 -30.36 26.60 17.80
N ARG A 282 -29.76 25.48 18.20
CA ARG A 282 -28.80 24.67 17.42
C ARG A 282 -29.42 23.40 16.83
N ASN A 283 -30.74 23.22 16.97
CA ASN A 283 -31.44 22.02 16.52
C ASN A 283 -31.32 21.77 15.01
N GLY A 284 -31.05 22.82 14.22
CA GLY A 284 -30.84 22.70 12.78
C GLY A 284 -29.69 21.78 12.37
N CYS A 285 -28.69 21.60 13.24
CA CYS A 285 -27.58 20.67 13.00
C CYS A 285 -27.83 19.26 13.58
N ARG A 286 -28.96 19.06 14.29
CA ARG A 286 -29.27 17.86 15.10
C ARG A 286 -30.44 17.03 14.53
N THR A 287 -30.83 17.28 13.28
CA THR A 287 -31.87 16.54 12.57
C THR A 287 -31.54 15.05 12.48
N PRO A 288 -32.55 14.15 12.47
CA PRO A 288 -32.29 12.71 12.48
C PRO A 288 -31.42 12.24 11.30
N MET A 289 -30.62 11.19 11.53
CA MET A 289 -29.73 10.60 10.52
C MET A 289 -30.49 10.09 9.29
N GLN A 290 -29.94 10.33 8.09
CA GLN A 290 -30.56 9.96 6.81
C GLN A 290 -30.08 8.57 6.34
N TRP A 291 -30.77 7.51 6.73
CA TRP A 291 -30.37 6.12 6.45
C TRP A 291 -30.76 5.64 5.05
N SER A 292 -31.97 5.97 4.58
CA SER A 292 -32.52 5.52 3.29
C SER A 292 -33.45 6.58 2.69
N SER A 293 -33.99 6.29 1.51
CA SER A 293 -35.05 7.09 0.88
C SER A 293 -36.46 6.81 1.42
N ASP A 294 -36.60 5.87 2.37
CA ASP A 294 -37.89 5.55 2.97
C ASP A 294 -38.41 6.66 3.90
N ARG A 295 -39.66 6.50 4.35
CA ARG A 295 -40.32 7.35 5.35
C ARG A 295 -39.37 7.69 6.50
N ASN A 296 -39.33 8.98 6.85
CA ASN A 296 -38.45 9.54 7.88
C ASN A 296 -36.96 9.26 7.63
N ALA A 297 -36.53 9.17 6.37
CA ALA A 297 -35.20 8.75 5.96
C ALA A 297 -34.76 7.38 6.51
N GLY A 298 -35.71 6.50 6.82
CA GLY A 298 -35.45 5.22 7.50
C GLY A 298 -35.03 5.32 8.98
N PHE A 299 -35.03 6.52 9.57
CA PHE A 299 -34.69 6.73 10.98
C PHE A 299 -35.73 6.14 11.93
N SER A 300 -37.01 6.24 11.59
CA SER A 300 -38.12 5.77 12.43
C SER A 300 -39.35 5.44 11.59
N LYS A 301 -40.18 4.51 12.07
CA LYS A 301 -41.47 4.18 11.46
C LYS A 301 -42.63 5.02 11.99
N ALA A 302 -42.38 5.88 12.98
CA ALA A 302 -43.39 6.73 13.63
C ALA A 302 -44.04 7.71 12.64
N ASN A 303 -45.16 8.33 13.06
CA ASN A 303 -45.69 9.48 12.34
C ASN A 303 -44.61 10.58 12.25
N PRO A 304 -44.32 11.17 11.07
CA PRO A 304 -43.32 12.24 10.94
C PRO A 304 -43.52 13.40 11.93
N GLN A 305 -44.77 13.69 12.28
CA GLN A 305 -45.12 14.73 13.27
C GLN A 305 -44.76 14.36 14.71
N GLN A 306 -44.46 13.08 14.98
CA GLN A 306 -44.05 12.56 16.29
C GLN A 306 -42.53 12.37 16.38
N LEU A 307 -41.77 12.76 15.36
CA LEU A 307 -40.31 12.78 15.47
C LEU A 307 -39.90 13.89 16.44
N TYR A 308 -38.83 13.64 17.19
CA TYR A 308 -38.27 14.64 18.12
C TYR A 308 -37.79 15.91 17.39
N LEU A 309 -37.26 15.75 16.18
CA LEU A 309 -36.97 16.80 15.21
C LEU A 309 -37.34 16.30 13.79
N PRO A 310 -37.75 17.20 12.88
CA PRO A 310 -38.06 16.81 11.52
C PRO A 310 -36.81 16.41 10.73
N ILE A 311 -37.02 15.62 9.67
CA ILE A 311 -35.98 15.31 8.67
C ILE A 311 -35.72 16.54 7.80
N THR A 312 -34.48 16.70 7.32
CA THR A 312 -34.12 17.74 6.35
C THR A 312 -34.82 17.47 5.00
N ILE A 313 -35.65 18.41 4.57
CA ILE A 313 -36.41 18.36 3.32
C ILE A 313 -35.98 19.45 2.32
N ASP A 314 -34.90 20.17 2.61
CA ASP A 314 -34.31 21.09 1.64
C ASP A 314 -33.89 20.33 0.37
N PRO A 315 -34.24 20.78 -0.84
CA PRO A 315 -33.96 20.04 -2.07
C PRO A 315 -32.49 19.67 -2.29
N GLU A 316 -31.53 20.49 -1.84
CA GLU A 316 -30.10 20.24 -2.02
C GLU A 316 -29.60 19.10 -1.10
N TYR A 317 -30.22 18.92 0.06
CA TYR A 317 -29.82 17.95 1.08
C TYR A 317 -30.88 16.89 1.38
N HIS A 318 -31.92 16.79 0.53
CA HIS A 318 -33.09 15.95 0.75
C HIS A 318 -32.69 14.48 0.94
N TYR A 319 -33.29 13.82 1.93
CA TYR A 319 -32.94 12.45 2.32
C TYR A 319 -33.14 11.42 1.21
N GLU A 320 -34.02 11.65 0.24
CA GLU A 320 -34.15 10.77 -0.93
C GLU A 320 -32.89 10.73 -1.81
N ALA A 321 -32.13 11.83 -1.86
CA ALA A 321 -30.85 11.91 -2.57
C ALA A 321 -29.67 11.59 -1.65
N ILE A 322 -29.63 12.24 -0.48
CA ILE A 322 -28.54 12.13 0.50
C ILE A 322 -28.94 11.13 1.58
N ASN A 323 -28.56 9.87 1.42
CA ASN A 323 -28.73 8.87 2.47
C ASN A 323 -27.65 7.79 2.41
N VAL A 324 -27.51 7.07 3.51
CA VAL A 324 -26.53 5.99 3.66
C VAL A 324 -26.73 4.90 2.60
N GLU A 325 -27.95 4.43 2.37
CA GLU A 325 -28.24 3.37 1.41
C GLU A 325 -27.78 3.70 -0.02
N ASN A 326 -28.15 4.87 -0.53
CA ASN A 326 -27.75 5.36 -1.86
C ASN A 326 -26.23 5.51 -1.96
N GLN A 327 -25.60 6.04 -0.92
CA GLN A 327 -24.15 6.21 -0.91
C GLN A 327 -23.39 4.89 -0.72
N GLN A 328 -23.96 3.88 -0.07
CA GLN A 328 -23.37 2.55 -0.01
C GLN A 328 -23.36 1.87 -1.39
N LYS A 329 -24.40 2.06 -2.19
CA LYS A 329 -24.50 1.50 -3.55
C LYS A 329 -23.57 2.22 -4.55
N ASN A 330 -23.26 3.50 -4.35
CA ASN A 330 -22.36 4.27 -5.21
C ASN A 330 -20.92 4.32 -4.68
N LEU A 331 -19.99 3.61 -5.33
CA LEU A 331 -18.56 3.56 -4.96
C LEU A 331 -17.81 4.90 -5.02
N SER A 332 -18.34 5.90 -5.72
CA SER A 332 -17.79 7.26 -5.77
C SER A 332 -18.41 8.21 -4.73
N SER A 333 -19.27 7.70 -3.84
CA SER A 333 -19.94 8.48 -2.81
C SER A 333 -19.00 9.08 -1.77
N LEU A 334 -19.51 10.02 -0.96
CA LEU A 334 -18.73 10.64 0.12
C LEU A 334 -18.48 9.65 1.24
N LEU A 335 -19.45 8.76 1.49
CA LEU A 335 -19.31 7.69 2.45
C LEU A 335 -18.16 6.74 2.08
N TRP A 336 -18.10 6.29 0.83
CA TRP A 336 -17.01 5.40 0.38
C TRP A 336 -15.66 6.09 0.38
N TRP A 337 -15.61 7.35 -0.04
CA TRP A 337 -14.39 8.15 0.03
C TRP A 337 -13.91 8.33 1.48
N THR A 338 -14.79 8.72 2.40
CA THR A 338 -14.48 8.92 3.82
C THR A 338 -13.97 7.62 4.45
N ARG A 339 -14.65 6.48 4.19
CA ARG A 339 -14.21 5.15 4.64
C ARG A 339 -12.82 4.79 4.10
N ARG A 340 -12.56 5.05 2.82
CA ARG A 340 -11.26 4.78 2.18
C ARG A 340 -10.14 5.60 2.83
N VAL A 341 -10.38 6.90 3.05
CA VAL A 341 -9.39 7.79 3.68
C VAL A 341 -9.11 7.39 5.13
N ILE A 342 -10.13 7.06 5.93
CA ILE A 342 -9.95 6.58 7.30
C ILE A 342 -9.19 5.25 7.32
N GLY A 343 -9.58 4.29 6.46
CA GLY A 343 -8.90 3.01 6.34
C GLY A 343 -7.42 3.18 5.99
N MET A 344 -7.12 4.11 5.08
CA MET A 344 -5.76 4.41 4.69
C MET A 344 -4.97 5.12 5.80
N ARG A 345 -5.58 6.08 6.49
CA ARG A 345 -4.98 6.78 7.64
C ARG A 345 -4.54 5.80 8.73
N LYS A 346 -5.33 4.76 9.01
CA LYS A 346 -5.02 3.74 10.03
C LYS A 346 -3.73 2.97 9.74
N ASN A 347 -3.27 2.92 8.49
CA ASN A 347 -2.02 2.25 8.11
C ASN A 347 -0.77 3.06 8.48
N PHE A 348 -0.92 4.32 8.89
CA PHE A 348 0.20 5.23 9.13
C PHE A 348 0.10 5.88 10.50
N ARG A 349 1.00 5.49 11.40
CA ARG A 349 1.04 6.03 12.78
C ARG A 349 1.44 7.49 12.80
N ALA A 350 2.20 7.94 11.79
CA ALA A 350 2.59 9.34 11.62
C ALA A 350 1.41 10.32 11.66
N PHE A 351 0.20 9.95 11.20
CA PHE A 351 -0.95 10.84 11.30
C PHE A 351 -1.48 10.99 12.73
N SER A 352 -1.45 9.92 13.52
CA SER A 352 -1.95 9.92 14.90
C SER A 352 -0.95 10.40 15.95
N ARG A 353 0.35 10.11 15.76
CA ARG A 353 1.39 10.31 16.79
C ARG A 353 2.59 11.10 16.30
N GLY A 354 2.66 11.40 15.00
CA GLY A 354 3.82 12.06 14.43
C GLY A 354 3.85 13.55 14.72
N SER A 355 5.05 14.11 14.76
CA SER A 355 5.23 15.56 14.76
C SER A 355 4.71 16.17 13.46
N ILE A 356 4.48 17.49 13.46
CA ILE A 356 4.16 18.27 12.27
C ILE A 356 5.32 19.23 11.98
N GLU A 357 5.64 19.41 10.70
CA GLU A 357 6.61 20.40 10.26
C GLU A 357 6.14 21.06 8.96
N PHE A 358 5.89 22.36 8.97
CA PHE A 358 5.42 23.09 7.80
C PHE A 358 6.53 23.30 6.77
N LEU A 359 6.19 23.10 5.50
CA LEU A 359 6.97 23.57 4.37
C LEU A 359 6.38 24.90 3.94
N LEU A 360 7.24 25.90 3.72
CA LEU A 360 6.83 27.28 3.42
C LEU A 360 7.13 27.65 1.94
N PRO A 361 6.49 27.02 0.94
CA PRO A 361 6.73 27.37 -0.45
C PRO A 361 6.20 28.77 -0.77
N GLU A 362 6.76 29.45 -1.77
CA GLU A 362 6.36 30.83 -2.12
C GLU A 362 4.85 30.98 -2.42
N ASN A 363 4.22 29.94 -2.98
CA ASN A 363 2.78 29.95 -3.24
C ASN A 363 1.97 29.75 -1.94
N SER A 364 1.45 30.85 -1.37
CA SER A 364 0.65 30.85 -0.13
C SER A 364 -0.67 30.07 -0.24
N LYS A 365 -1.14 29.80 -1.46
CA LYS A 365 -2.37 29.03 -1.72
C LYS A 365 -2.21 27.54 -1.47
N VAL A 366 -0.97 27.06 -1.35
CA VAL A 366 -0.67 25.64 -1.11
C VAL A 366 -0.14 25.48 0.31
N LEU A 367 -0.87 24.73 1.13
CA LEU A 367 -0.42 24.27 2.43
C LEU A 367 0.35 22.95 2.25
N ALA A 368 1.59 22.91 2.70
CA ALA A 368 2.41 21.70 2.66
C ALA A 368 3.08 21.48 4.01
N PHE A 369 3.09 20.24 4.48
CA PHE A 369 3.73 19.88 5.75
C PHE A 369 4.12 18.40 5.79
N LEU A 370 5.03 18.08 6.69
CA LEU A 370 5.43 16.72 6.97
C LEU A 370 4.80 16.21 8.26
N ARG A 371 4.43 14.93 8.27
CA ARG A 371 4.15 14.16 9.48
C ARG A 371 5.24 13.12 9.69
N ARG A 372 5.88 13.13 10.85
CA ARG A 372 7.04 12.26 11.13
C ARG A 372 6.84 11.48 12.42
N TYR A 373 6.95 10.16 12.33
CA TYR A 373 6.89 9.27 13.49
C TYR A 373 7.84 8.10 13.25
N GLU A 374 8.85 7.96 14.10
CA GLU A 374 9.92 6.97 13.95
C GLU A 374 10.53 7.03 12.52
N ASN A 375 10.37 5.96 11.73
CA ASN A 375 10.87 5.85 10.36
C ASN A 375 9.84 6.26 9.29
N GLU A 376 8.61 6.60 9.68
CA GLU A 376 7.57 7.05 8.77
C GLU A 376 7.70 8.56 8.53
N THR A 377 7.76 8.96 7.26
CA THR A 377 7.70 10.38 6.86
C THR A 377 6.65 10.53 5.77
N ILE A 378 5.60 11.29 6.10
CA ILE A 378 4.50 11.59 5.19
C ILE A 378 4.57 13.04 4.80
N LEU A 379 4.54 13.33 3.50
CA LEU A 379 4.37 14.66 2.94
C LEU A 379 2.90 14.87 2.58
N VAL A 380 2.27 15.87 3.18
CA VAL A 380 0.91 16.32 2.88
C VAL A 380 1.01 17.60 2.07
N VAL A 381 0.28 17.66 0.96
CA VAL A 381 0.20 18.87 0.13
C VAL A 381 -1.27 19.12 -0.21
N ALA A 382 -1.76 20.32 0.08
CA ALA A 382 -3.16 20.69 -0.03
C ALA A 382 -3.29 22.04 -0.74
N ASN A 383 -4.01 22.07 -1.87
CA ASN A 383 -4.31 23.30 -2.59
C ASN A 383 -5.59 23.93 -2.01
N LEU A 384 -5.48 25.08 -1.37
CA LEU A 384 -6.62 25.82 -0.82
C LEU A 384 -7.39 26.59 -1.91
N SER A 385 -6.78 26.80 -3.07
CA SER A 385 -7.38 27.57 -4.16
C SER A 385 -8.42 26.79 -4.97
N ARG A 386 -9.43 27.52 -5.46
CA ARG A 386 -10.39 27.03 -6.45
C ARG A 386 -9.81 26.88 -7.87
N PHE A 387 -8.53 27.21 -8.05
CA PHE A 387 -7.80 27.06 -9.32
C PHE A 387 -6.62 26.09 -9.17
N ALA A 388 -6.13 25.56 -10.29
CA ALA A 388 -4.92 24.75 -10.28
C ALA A 388 -3.72 25.61 -9.84
N GLN A 389 -2.84 25.04 -9.02
CA GLN A 389 -1.68 25.75 -8.46
C GLN A 389 -0.38 24.98 -8.75
N PRO A 390 0.67 25.64 -9.27
CA PRO A 390 2.03 25.14 -9.23
C PRO A 390 2.64 25.43 -7.85
N VAL A 391 3.50 24.53 -7.38
CA VAL A 391 4.26 24.73 -6.14
C VAL A 391 5.63 24.08 -6.27
N GLU A 392 6.66 24.74 -5.73
CA GLU A 392 7.99 24.17 -5.57
C GLU A 392 8.26 23.95 -4.09
N LEU A 393 8.53 22.71 -3.70
CA LEU A 393 8.75 22.33 -2.30
C LEU A 393 10.24 22.12 -2.03
N ASP A 394 10.79 22.76 -0.99
CA ASP A 394 12.13 22.43 -0.52
C ASP A 394 12.11 21.09 0.22
N LEU A 395 12.56 20.05 -0.48
CA LEU A 395 12.71 18.70 0.02
C LEU A 395 14.17 18.25 -0.02
N ALA A 396 15.14 19.17 -0.13
CA ALA A 396 16.54 18.84 -0.39
C ALA A 396 17.12 17.83 0.63
N ARG A 397 16.67 17.88 1.90
CA ARG A 397 17.06 16.94 2.95
C ARG A 397 16.61 15.48 2.72
N PHE A 398 15.65 15.25 1.82
CA PHE A 398 15.17 13.94 1.42
C PHE A 398 15.72 13.50 0.06
N GLN A 399 16.83 14.10 -0.40
CA GLN A 399 17.47 13.74 -1.65
C GLN A 399 17.64 12.22 -1.78
N GLY A 400 17.23 11.67 -2.92
CA GLY A 400 17.30 10.24 -3.22
C GLY A 400 16.11 9.41 -2.71
N CYS A 401 15.21 10.00 -1.92
CA CYS A 401 13.90 9.41 -1.64
C CYS A 401 12.96 9.61 -2.83
N ALA A 402 11.98 8.72 -3.00
CA ALA A 402 10.91 8.88 -3.97
C ALA A 402 9.57 9.05 -3.24
N PRO A 403 8.80 10.12 -3.50
CA PRO A 403 7.46 10.26 -2.95
C PRO A 403 6.54 9.22 -3.60
N MET A 404 5.93 8.35 -2.81
CA MET A 404 4.89 7.44 -3.29
C MET A 404 3.53 7.96 -2.82
N GLU A 405 2.63 8.23 -3.76
CA GLU A 405 1.29 8.71 -3.44
C GLU A 405 0.49 7.60 -2.75
N ILE A 406 -0.10 7.89 -1.59
CA ILE A 406 -0.64 6.88 -0.68
C ILE A 406 -1.85 6.14 -1.28
N PHE A 407 -2.73 6.83 -2.01
CA PHE A 407 -3.97 6.24 -2.51
C PHE A 407 -3.74 5.37 -3.75
N SER A 408 -2.96 5.86 -4.71
CA SER A 408 -2.67 5.21 -6.00
C SER A 408 -1.42 4.35 -5.99
N ARG A 409 -0.53 4.52 -4.99
CA ARG A 409 0.81 3.90 -4.90
C ARG A 409 1.76 4.29 -6.03
N ASN A 410 1.39 5.28 -6.84
CA ASN A 410 2.25 5.77 -7.90
C ASN A 410 3.49 6.42 -7.28
N VAL A 411 4.66 5.98 -7.73
CA VAL A 411 5.94 6.54 -7.32
C VAL A 411 6.25 7.73 -8.21
N PHE A 412 6.34 8.91 -7.61
CA PHE A 412 6.69 10.15 -8.29
C PHE A 412 8.21 10.23 -8.46
N ALA A 413 8.66 11.21 -9.25
CA ALA A 413 10.08 11.43 -9.52
C ALA A 413 10.89 11.51 -8.21
N ALA A 414 12.09 10.93 -8.19
CA ALA A 414 12.96 10.98 -7.02
C ALA A 414 13.34 12.43 -6.66
N ILE A 415 13.40 12.71 -5.36
CA ILE A 415 13.74 14.02 -4.82
C ILE A 415 15.20 14.33 -5.13
N LYS A 416 15.44 15.50 -5.72
CA LYS A 416 16.77 16.05 -6.05
C LYS A 416 17.16 17.12 -5.03
N LYS A 417 18.34 17.72 -5.20
CA LYS A 417 18.76 18.90 -4.41
C LYS A 417 18.00 20.17 -4.78
N THR A 418 17.45 20.24 -5.99
CA THR A 418 16.62 21.36 -6.45
C THR A 418 15.22 21.25 -5.84
N PRO A 419 14.50 22.38 -5.68
CA PRO A 419 13.10 22.37 -5.27
C PRO A 419 12.28 21.38 -6.08
N TYR A 420 11.32 20.72 -5.43
CA TYR A 420 10.50 19.67 -6.02
C TYR A 420 9.24 20.28 -6.64
N PRO A 421 9.12 20.33 -7.98
CA PRO A 421 7.96 20.91 -8.61
C PRO A 421 6.76 19.96 -8.54
N LEU A 422 5.60 20.50 -8.18
CA LEU A 422 4.33 19.80 -8.15
C LEU A 422 3.23 20.71 -8.71
N THR A 423 2.23 20.11 -9.37
CA THR A 423 1.02 20.83 -9.81
C THR A 423 -0.20 20.11 -9.26
N ILE A 424 -1.13 20.89 -8.71
CA ILE A 424 -2.30 20.36 -8.00
C ILE A 424 -3.55 21.01 -8.56
N GLY A 425 -4.57 20.22 -8.87
CA GLY A 425 -5.85 20.71 -9.36
C GLY A 425 -6.61 21.54 -8.31
N PRO A 426 -7.72 22.19 -8.69
CA PRO A 426 -8.58 22.95 -7.77
C PRO A 426 -9.00 22.15 -6.54
N HIS A 427 -8.71 22.65 -5.34
CA HIS A 427 -8.96 21.97 -4.07
C HIS A 427 -8.38 20.54 -3.98
N GLY A 428 -7.37 20.25 -4.81
CA GLY A 428 -6.70 18.96 -4.83
C GLY A 428 -5.74 18.79 -3.66
N HIS A 429 -5.40 17.55 -3.38
CA HIS A 429 -4.52 17.18 -2.29
C HIS A 429 -3.70 15.94 -2.63
N PHE A 430 -2.58 15.78 -1.95
CA PHE A 430 -1.76 14.57 -1.99
C PHE A 430 -1.29 14.21 -0.59
N TRP A 431 -1.29 12.91 -0.31
CA TRP A 431 -0.47 12.32 0.76
C TRP A 431 0.59 11.46 0.12
N PHE A 432 1.86 11.75 0.39
CA PHE A 432 2.98 10.96 -0.08
C PHE A 432 3.69 10.31 1.10
N VAL A 433 4.03 9.03 0.99
CA VAL A 433 5.07 8.43 1.84
C VAL A 433 6.40 8.67 1.17
N LEU A 434 7.34 9.29 1.88
CA LEU A 434 8.70 9.46 1.38
C LEU A 434 9.45 8.15 1.56
N GLN A 435 9.51 7.36 0.51
CA GLN A 435 10.27 6.12 0.50
C GLN A 435 11.75 6.46 0.35
N SER A 436 12.52 6.20 1.40
CA SER A 436 13.98 6.15 1.25
C SER A 436 14.33 5.07 0.22
N ALA A 437 15.36 5.32 -0.60
CA ALA A 437 15.98 4.25 -1.38
C ALA A 437 16.37 3.02 -0.51
N ALA A 438 16.46 3.20 0.82
CA ALA A 438 16.71 2.18 1.83
C ALA A 438 15.47 1.37 2.31
N GLN A 439 14.24 1.69 1.87
CA GLN A 439 13.04 0.88 2.15
C GLN A 439 12.80 -0.24 1.11
N LYS A 440 13.60 -0.32 0.03
CA LYS A 440 14.04 -1.65 -0.41
C LYS A 440 14.89 -2.20 0.72
N ARG A 441 14.50 -3.32 1.37
CA ARG A 441 15.32 -4.07 2.36
C ARG A 441 16.78 -3.64 2.24
N PRO A 442 17.36 -2.95 3.23
CA PRO A 442 18.70 -2.42 3.07
C PRO A 442 19.59 -3.61 2.71
N ALA A 443 20.13 -3.61 1.49
CA ALA A 443 21.41 -4.25 1.29
C ALA A 443 22.31 -3.49 2.27
N THR A 444 22.67 -4.15 3.37
CA THR A 444 23.66 -3.69 4.34
C THR A 444 24.72 -2.90 3.59
N LYS A 445 24.91 -1.60 3.91
CA LYS A 445 25.93 -0.75 3.28
C LYS A 445 27.26 -1.50 3.38
N ARG A 446 27.64 -2.14 2.27
CA ARG A 446 28.79 -3.01 2.23
C ARG A 446 30.03 -2.13 2.35
N PRO A 447 30.97 -2.42 3.26
CA PRO A 447 32.30 -1.85 3.15
C PRO A 447 32.88 -2.35 1.82
N THR A 448 32.99 -1.48 0.81
CA THR A 448 33.59 -1.86 -0.47
C THR A 448 35.05 -2.24 -0.21
N PRO A 449 35.46 -3.49 -0.48
CA PRO A 449 36.82 -3.93 -0.18
C PRO A 449 37.84 -3.12 -1.00
N ILE A 450 39.00 -2.87 -0.40
CA ILE A 450 40.10 -2.11 -1.01
C ILE A 450 41.17 -3.10 -1.48
N LEU A 451 41.56 -2.96 -2.74
CA LEU A 451 42.65 -3.70 -3.39
C LEU A 451 43.87 -2.78 -3.52
N GLU A 452 44.96 -3.13 -2.84
CA GLU A 452 46.25 -2.45 -2.95
C GLU A 452 47.03 -2.94 -4.20
N THR A 453 46.44 -2.77 -5.38
CA THR A 453 47.05 -3.12 -6.67
C THR A 453 47.03 -1.94 -7.62
N GLU A 454 47.82 -2.01 -8.70
CA GLU A 454 47.67 -1.08 -9.82
C GLU A 454 46.23 -1.08 -10.34
N ALA A 455 45.72 0.10 -10.71
CA ALA A 455 44.36 0.34 -11.23
C ALA A 455 44.16 -0.18 -12.67
N THR A 456 44.56 -1.43 -12.93
CA THR A 456 44.40 -2.10 -14.24
C THR A 456 43.89 -3.53 -14.05
N LEU A 457 43.13 -4.05 -15.03
CA LEU A 457 42.67 -5.45 -15.01
C LEU A 457 43.84 -6.45 -15.02
N SER A 458 44.94 -6.12 -15.69
CA SER A 458 46.14 -6.97 -15.72
C SER A 458 46.83 -7.04 -14.35
N GLY A 459 46.87 -5.93 -13.60
CA GLY A 459 47.41 -5.89 -12.23
C GLY A 459 46.61 -6.77 -11.25
N LEU A 460 45.29 -6.87 -11.45
CA LEU A 460 44.39 -7.72 -10.65
C LEU A 460 44.63 -9.22 -10.84
N LEU A 461 45.11 -9.63 -12.01
CA LEU A 461 45.36 -11.04 -12.34
C LEU A 461 46.75 -11.52 -11.89
N THR A 462 47.53 -10.67 -11.20
CA THR A 462 48.76 -11.08 -10.51
C THR A 462 48.47 -12.02 -9.34
N LYS A 463 49.44 -12.86 -8.94
CA LYS A 463 49.22 -13.95 -7.96
C LYS A 463 48.63 -13.46 -6.62
N SER A 464 49.03 -12.27 -6.14
CA SER A 464 48.52 -11.69 -4.90
C SER A 464 47.11 -11.12 -5.06
N GLY A 465 46.89 -10.25 -6.06
CA GLY A 465 45.58 -9.63 -6.32
C GLY A 465 44.49 -10.65 -6.68
N ARG A 466 44.84 -11.68 -7.45
CA ARG A 466 43.93 -12.75 -7.83
C ARG A 466 43.47 -13.58 -6.63
N THR A 467 44.39 -13.91 -5.71
CA THR A 467 44.06 -14.67 -4.50
C THR A 467 43.07 -13.90 -3.63
N GLN A 468 43.27 -12.59 -3.47
CA GLN A 468 42.36 -11.73 -2.71
C GLN A 468 40.98 -11.61 -3.38
N LEU A 469 40.96 -11.46 -4.71
CA LEU A 469 39.71 -11.42 -5.48
C LEU A 469 38.89 -12.72 -5.34
N GLU A 470 39.53 -13.87 -5.54
CA GLU A 470 38.90 -15.19 -5.55
C GLU A 470 38.43 -15.63 -4.14
N ARG A 471 39.18 -15.29 -3.08
CA ARG A 471 38.89 -15.76 -1.71
C ARG A 471 38.07 -14.79 -0.86
N GLU A 472 38.20 -13.49 -1.07
CA GLU A 472 37.61 -12.48 -0.17
C GLU A 472 36.54 -11.65 -0.88
N ILE A 473 36.83 -11.12 -2.07
CA ILE A 473 36.00 -10.07 -2.69
C ILE A 473 34.84 -10.64 -3.51
N LEU A 474 35.11 -11.57 -4.42
CA LEU A 474 34.12 -12.15 -5.32
C LEU A 474 33.08 -12.99 -4.57
N PRO A 475 33.42 -13.86 -3.59
CA PRO A 475 32.44 -14.61 -2.82
C PRO A 475 31.39 -13.71 -2.15
N GLU A 476 31.84 -12.63 -1.50
CA GLU A 476 30.97 -11.68 -0.82
C GLU A 476 30.18 -10.81 -1.81
N TYR A 477 30.79 -10.40 -2.93
CA TYR A 477 30.09 -9.66 -3.98
C TYR A 477 28.95 -10.48 -4.60
N LEU A 478 29.24 -11.73 -4.99
CA LEU A 478 28.28 -12.64 -5.61
C LEU A 478 27.12 -12.98 -4.67
N HIS A 479 27.40 -13.24 -3.38
CA HIS A 479 26.35 -13.54 -2.39
C HIS A 479 25.31 -12.40 -2.28
N ASN A 480 25.76 -11.16 -2.45
CA ASN A 480 24.92 -9.96 -2.42
C ASN A 480 24.23 -9.67 -3.76
N CYS A 481 24.75 -10.18 -4.87
CA CYS A 481 24.09 -10.08 -6.17
C CYS A 481 22.76 -10.84 -6.15
N ARG A 482 21.68 -10.20 -6.62
CA ARG A 482 20.34 -10.83 -6.66
C ARG A 482 20.26 -11.97 -7.68
N TRP A 483 21.04 -11.87 -8.76
CA TRP A 483 21.13 -12.90 -9.82
C TRP A 483 21.94 -14.14 -9.41
N PHE A 484 22.62 -14.13 -8.26
CA PHE A 484 23.32 -15.31 -7.76
C PHE A 484 22.31 -16.27 -7.10
N GLY A 485 21.95 -17.34 -7.81
CA GLY A 485 20.88 -18.27 -7.41
C GLY A 485 21.24 -19.24 -6.27
N ALA A 486 22.51 -19.35 -5.89
CA ALA A 486 23.00 -20.36 -4.96
C ALA A 486 23.14 -19.88 -3.49
N LYS A 487 22.35 -18.88 -3.06
CA LYS A 487 22.47 -18.28 -1.71
C LYS A 487 22.21 -19.24 -0.55
N ALA A 488 21.43 -20.30 -0.80
CA ALA A 488 21.12 -21.33 0.18
C ALA A 488 22.16 -22.47 0.24
N ARG A 489 23.17 -22.48 -0.65
CA ARG A 489 24.23 -23.50 -0.70
C ARG A 489 25.50 -22.96 -0.04
N SER A 490 26.27 -23.87 0.57
CA SER A 490 27.54 -23.50 1.20
C SER A 490 28.65 -23.43 0.16
N LEU A 491 29.07 -22.21 -0.18
CA LEU A 491 30.13 -21.94 -1.14
C LEU A 491 31.50 -22.31 -0.54
N ARG A 492 32.31 -23.08 -1.28
CA ARG A 492 33.66 -23.48 -0.89
C ARG A 492 34.72 -22.52 -1.41
N GLU A 493 34.66 -22.19 -2.70
CA GLU A 493 35.64 -21.31 -3.37
C GLU A 493 35.02 -20.70 -4.65
N ILE A 494 35.49 -19.51 -5.04
CA ILE A 494 35.25 -18.91 -6.36
C ILE A 494 36.58 -18.84 -7.10
N ARG A 495 36.62 -19.27 -8.36
CA ARG A 495 37.81 -19.18 -9.22
C ARG A 495 37.50 -18.44 -10.50
N ILE A 496 38.40 -17.56 -10.95
CA ILE A 496 38.33 -16.97 -12.28
C ILE A 496 38.83 -18.03 -13.26
N ARG A 497 37.92 -18.74 -13.92
CA ARG A 497 38.28 -19.80 -14.86
C ARG A 497 38.93 -19.21 -16.10
N GLU A 498 38.30 -18.19 -16.68
CA GLU A 498 38.75 -17.54 -17.90
C GLU A 498 38.39 -16.06 -17.86
N HIS A 499 39.16 -15.23 -18.56
CA HIS A 499 38.88 -13.82 -18.77
C HIS A 499 38.97 -13.48 -20.26
N ILE A 500 37.88 -13.00 -20.84
CA ILE A 500 37.75 -12.76 -22.28
C ILE A 500 37.75 -11.26 -22.55
N SER A 501 38.68 -10.77 -23.36
CA SER A 501 38.76 -9.34 -23.72
C SER A 501 37.85 -9.03 -24.91
N LEU A 502 36.91 -8.09 -24.74
CA LEU A 502 35.89 -7.80 -25.75
C LEU A 502 36.26 -6.67 -26.73
N GLY A 503 37.43 -6.06 -26.59
CA GLY A 503 37.88 -4.93 -27.41
C GLY A 503 39.39 -4.67 -27.31
N SER A 504 39.80 -3.42 -27.55
CA SER A 504 41.21 -2.99 -27.44
C SER A 504 41.69 -2.93 -25.98
N VAL A 505 42.99 -2.83 -25.78
CA VAL A 505 43.62 -2.71 -24.45
C VAL A 505 42.96 -1.56 -23.65
N GLY A 506 42.47 -1.87 -22.44
CA GLY A 506 41.74 -0.93 -21.56
C GLY A 506 40.21 -0.99 -21.60
N THR A 507 39.63 -1.91 -22.38
CA THR A 507 38.17 -2.15 -22.44
C THR A 507 37.70 -3.20 -21.42
N ALA A 508 36.39 -3.29 -21.21
CA ALA A 508 35.76 -4.32 -20.38
C ALA A 508 36.19 -5.76 -20.75
N GLN A 509 36.33 -6.59 -19.72
CA GLN A 509 36.54 -8.03 -19.86
C GLN A 509 35.30 -8.79 -19.38
N LEU A 510 35.05 -9.96 -19.96
CA LEU A 510 34.07 -10.91 -19.45
C LEU A 510 34.80 -12.00 -18.67
N TRP A 511 34.57 -12.08 -17.36
CA TRP A 511 35.12 -13.13 -16.52
C TRP A 511 34.13 -14.29 -16.37
N LEU A 512 34.60 -15.50 -16.62
CA LEU A 512 33.87 -16.73 -16.34
C LEU A 512 34.32 -17.24 -14.97
N LEU A 513 33.45 -17.13 -13.98
CA LEU A 513 33.70 -17.50 -12.60
C LEU A 513 33.18 -18.91 -12.36
N GLN A 514 34.00 -19.81 -11.82
CA GLN A 514 33.57 -21.11 -11.32
C GLN A 514 33.29 -21.01 -9.82
N ALA A 515 32.08 -21.35 -9.42
CA ALA A 515 31.67 -21.46 -8.03
C ALA A 515 31.64 -22.94 -7.62
N ASP A 516 32.55 -23.33 -6.72
CA ASP A 516 32.61 -24.67 -6.14
C ASP A 516 31.85 -24.68 -4.81
N TYR A 517 30.96 -25.65 -4.61
CA TYR A 517 30.16 -25.80 -3.40
C TYR A 517 30.66 -26.97 -2.54
N ILE A 518 30.35 -26.95 -1.24
CA ILE A 518 30.61 -28.10 -0.35
C ILE A 518 29.75 -29.30 -0.78
N ASP A 519 28.53 -29.02 -1.25
CA ASP A 519 27.53 -29.98 -1.66
C ASP A 519 27.05 -29.69 -3.10
N GLY A 520 27.17 -30.68 -4.00
CA GLY A 520 26.69 -30.62 -5.39
C GLY A 520 27.73 -30.17 -6.43
N PRO A 521 27.35 -30.13 -7.73
CA PRO A 521 28.28 -29.79 -8.81
C PRO A 521 28.64 -28.29 -8.81
N PRO A 522 29.78 -27.92 -9.41
CA PRO A 522 30.18 -26.53 -9.58
C PRO A 522 29.28 -25.80 -10.60
N GLU A 523 29.15 -24.49 -10.44
CA GLU A 523 28.37 -23.62 -11.34
C GLU A 523 29.28 -22.58 -12.00
N THR A 524 28.99 -22.22 -13.25
CA THR A 524 29.74 -21.16 -13.96
C THR A 524 28.90 -19.88 -14.02
N TYR A 525 29.50 -18.74 -13.70
CA TYR A 525 28.86 -17.42 -13.73
C TYR A 525 29.60 -16.45 -14.64
N ALA A 526 28.85 -15.64 -15.39
CA ALA A 526 29.36 -14.57 -16.24
C ALA A 526 29.38 -13.23 -15.47
N LEU A 527 30.57 -12.68 -15.28
CA LEU A 527 30.77 -11.36 -14.67
C LEU A 527 31.55 -10.44 -15.62
N PRO A 528 30.88 -9.51 -16.31
CA PRO A 528 31.57 -8.43 -17.00
C PRO A 528 32.24 -7.50 -15.99
N VAL A 529 33.51 -7.14 -16.21
CA VAL A 529 34.26 -6.26 -15.32
C VAL A 529 35.02 -5.20 -16.10
N GLN A 530 35.13 -4.01 -15.51
CA GLN A 530 35.97 -2.92 -16.01
C GLN A 530 36.52 -2.12 -14.83
N VAL A 531 37.62 -1.40 -15.06
CA VAL A 531 38.19 -0.44 -14.11
C VAL A 531 37.85 0.98 -14.57
N ALA A 532 37.33 1.79 -13.67
CA ALA A 532 37.14 3.23 -13.89
C ALA A 532 38.07 4.01 -12.97
N THR A 533 38.58 5.14 -13.46
CA THR A 533 39.46 6.06 -12.72
C THR A 533 38.90 7.48 -12.75
N GLY A 534 39.35 8.34 -11.84
CA GLY A 534 38.97 9.76 -11.82
C GLY A 534 37.45 10.00 -11.73
N ASN A 535 36.93 10.86 -12.62
CA ASN A 535 35.52 11.26 -12.62
C ASN A 535 34.56 10.09 -12.90
N ASP A 536 34.95 9.14 -13.75
CA ASP A 536 34.09 8.00 -14.10
C ASP A 536 33.87 7.08 -12.90
N ALA A 537 34.91 6.88 -12.08
CA ALA A 537 34.80 6.14 -10.82
C ALA A 537 33.83 6.82 -9.84
N ALA A 538 33.87 8.15 -9.73
CA ALA A 538 32.96 8.92 -8.88
C ALA A 538 31.50 8.87 -9.38
N VAL A 539 31.30 8.87 -10.71
CA VAL A 539 29.97 8.75 -11.32
C VAL A 539 29.37 7.37 -11.09
N ILE A 540 30.15 6.29 -11.30
CA ILE A 540 29.68 4.91 -11.07
C ILE A 540 29.35 4.70 -9.59
N GLY A 541 30.25 5.10 -8.68
CA GLY A 541 30.02 4.96 -7.24
C GLY A 541 28.80 5.73 -6.73
N ARG A 542 28.41 6.83 -7.40
CA ARG A 542 27.24 7.65 -7.04
C ARG A 542 25.94 7.13 -7.66
N ASN A 543 25.96 6.76 -8.94
CA ASN A 543 24.75 6.46 -9.72
C ASN A 543 24.37 4.97 -9.67
N SER A 544 25.36 4.09 -9.47
CA SER A 544 25.20 2.64 -9.44
C SER A 544 26.16 2.00 -8.42
N PRO A 545 26.03 2.30 -7.11
CA PRO A 545 26.87 1.72 -6.06
C PRO A 545 26.83 0.18 -6.05
N GLU A 546 25.71 -0.42 -6.46
CA GLU A 546 25.55 -1.87 -6.62
C GLU A 546 26.47 -2.51 -7.67
N ALA A 547 27.00 -1.70 -8.60
CA ALA A 547 27.95 -2.15 -9.62
C ALA A 547 29.36 -2.36 -9.07
N VAL A 548 29.71 -1.70 -7.95
CA VAL A 548 31.09 -1.64 -7.47
C VAL A 548 31.47 -2.95 -6.79
N ILE A 549 32.47 -3.62 -7.36
CA ILE A 549 33.02 -4.88 -6.86
C ILE A 549 34.08 -4.58 -5.78
N ALA A 550 35.02 -3.67 -6.07
CA ALA A 550 36.09 -3.26 -5.16
C ALA A 550 36.63 -1.85 -5.49
N LYS A 551 37.24 -1.18 -4.52
CA LYS A 551 38.07 0.03 -4.75
C LYS A 551 39.50 -0.40 -5.00
N MET A 552 40.23 0.32 -5.84
CA MET A 552 41.60 0.01 -6.23
C MET A 552 42.55 1.17 -5.96
N GLY A 553 43.68 0.88 -5.31
CA GLY A 553 44.76 1.83 -5.03
C GLY A 553 44.36 3.05 -4.19
N THR A 554 45.21 4.07 -4.18
CA THR A 554 45.02 5.33 -3.43
C THR A 554 44.25 6.41 -4.21
N ASP A 555 44.11 6.26 -5.52
CA ASP A 555 43.62 7.30 -6.44
C ASP A 555 42.09 7.24 -6.68
N GLY A 556 41.38 6.46 -5.87
CA GLY A 556 39.91 6.36 -5.93
C GLY A 556 39.37 5.59 -7.13
N ALA A 557 40.18 4.77 -7.79
CA ALA A 557 39.74 3.88 -8.87
C ALA A 557 38.77 2.80 -8.36
N VAL A 558 37.89 2.32 -9.22
CA VAL A 558 36.91 1.27 -8.88
C VAL A 558 36.89 0.16 -9.91
N LEU A 559 36.89 -1.08 -9.43
CA LEU A 559 36.52 -2.27 -10.18
C LEU A 559 34.99 -2.40 -10.08
N TYR A 560 34.31 -2.47 -11.22
CA TYR A 560 32.86 -2.51 -11.26
C TYR A 560 32.34 -3.45 -12.36
N ASP A 561 31.07 -3.83 -12.23
CA ASP A 561 30.37 -4.64 -13.23
C ASP A 561 30.16 -3.85 -14.52
N ALA A 562 30.78 -4.31 -15.60
CA ALA A 562 30.83 -3.58 -16.86
C ALA A 562 29.47 -3.48 -17.58
N ILE A 563 28.40 -4.15 -17.12
CA ILE A 563 27.05 -3.90 -17.68
C ILE A 563 26.66 -2.42 -17.60
N TRP A 564 27.20 -1.69 -16.61
CA TRP A 564 26.94 -0.27 -16.39
C TRP A 564 27.79 0.64 -17.28
N ASP A 565 28.84 0.12 -17.91
CA ASP A 565 29.62 0.83 -18.90
C ASP A 565 28.88 0.91 -20.25
N LYS A 566 28.86 2.11 -20.84
CA LYS A 566 28.21 2.32 -22.14
C LYS A 566 28.95 1.57 -23.26
N GLY A 567 30.28 1.61 -23.27
CA GLY A 567 31.11 0.98 -24.30
C GLY A 567 30.96 -0.55 -24.32
N PHE A 568 30.86 -1.19 -23.15
CA PHE A 568 30.59 -2.62 -23.03
C PHE A 568 29.24 -3.01 -23.67
N ARG A 569 28.17 -2.27 -23.37
CA ARG A 569 26.84 -2.55 -23.95
C ARG A 569 26.84 -2.39 -25.47
N GLU A 570 27.48 -1.34 -25.98
CA GLU A 570 27.65 -1.16 -27.43
C GLU A 570 28.44 -2.31 -28.07
N THR A 571 29.45 -2.83 -27.36
CA THR A 571 30.27 -3.93 -27.83
C THR A 571 29.48 -5.23 -27.94
N LEU A 572 28.63 -5.55 -26.94
CA LEU A 572 27.72 -6.69 -27.03
C LEU A 572 26.76 -6.57 -28.22
N PHE A 573 26.18 -5.38 -28.43
CA PHE A 573 25.28 -5.14 -29.56
C PHE A 573 25.99 -5.33 -30.90
N ARG A 574 27.18 -4.74 -31.07
CA ARG A 574 28.01 -4.90 -32.29
C ARG A 574 28.49 -6.33 -32.51
N LEU A 575 28.71 -7.09 -31.43
CA LEU A 575 29.09 -8.51 -31.55
C LEU A 575 27.99 -9.27 -32.31
N VAL A 576 26.74 -9.04 -31.95
CA VAL A 576 25.56 -9.64 -32.57
C VAL A 576 25.34 -9.12 -33.99
N THR A 577 25.24 -7.80 -34.19
CA THR A 577 24.90 -7.21 -35.50
C THR A 577 25.93 -7.49 -36.59
N ASN A 578 27.22 -7.51 -36.23
CA ASN A 578 28.31 -7.69 -37.18
C ASN A 578 28.81 -9.15 -37.22
N GLU A 579 28.12 -10.07 -36.55
CA GLU A 579 28.48 -11.50 -36.42
C GLU A 579 29.97 -11.71 -36.08
N LYS A 580 30.51 -10.84 -35.21
CA LYS A 580 31.94 -10.85 -34.86
C LYS A 580 32.28 -12.09 -34.04
N ARG A 581 33.55 -12.51 -34.17
CA ARG A 581 34.16 -13.58 -33.38
C ARG A 581 35.30 -13.02 -32.56
N ILE A 582 35.33 -13.39 -31.28
CA ILE A 582 36.39 -13.01 -30.34
C ILE A 582 36.99 -14.30 -29.81
N GLN A 583 38.26 -14.55 -30.11
CA GLN A 583 38.99 -15.70 -29.61
C GLN A 583 39.34 -15.48 -28.13
N SER A 584 39.27 -16.56 -27.35
CA SER A 584 39.70 -16.61 -25.96
C SER A 584 40.67 -17.77 -25.74
N GLU A 585 41.13 -17.98 -24.50
CA GLU A 585 42.13 -19.01 -24.19
C GLU A 585 41.54 -20.44 -24.32
N GLU A 586 40.29 -20.63 -23.89
CA GLU A 586 39.59 -21.92 -23.89
C GLU A 586 38.55 -22.07 -25.02
N GLY A 587 38.24 -21.01 -25.77
CA GLY A 587 37.17 -21.04 -26.78
C GLY A 587 37.03 -19.78 -27.65
N GLU A 588 35.83 -19.55 -28.16
CA GLU A 588 35.47 -18.33 -28.90
C GLU A 588 34.09 -17.80 -28.49
N LEU A 589 33.95 -16.48 -28.39
CA LEU A 589 32.65 -15.81 -28.39
C LEU A 589 32.23 -15.52 -29.81
N LYS A 590 31.01 -15.89 -30.17
CA LYS A 590 30.44 -15.71 -31.50
C LYS A 590 29.10 -15.01 -31.42
N GLY A 591 28.99 -13.87 -32.10
CA GLY A 591 27.70 -13.23 -32.35
C GLY A 591 26.93 -13.93 -33.47
N ILE A 592 25.61 -14.00 -33.32
CA ILE A 592 24.68 -14.60 -34.28
C ILE A 592 23.58 -13.60 -34.55
N ALA A 593 23.47 -13.14 -35.79
CA ALA A 593 22.37 -12.26 -36.21
C ALA A 593 21.14 -13.07 -36.61
N GLY A 594 19.98 -12.68 -36.07
CA GLY A 594 18.68 -13.19 -36.48
C GLY A 594 18.22 -12.56 -37.79
N SER A 595 17.19 -13.15 -38.39
CA SER A 595 16.57 -12.69 -39.65
C SER A 595 16.19 -11.20 -39.63
N MET A 596 15.66 -10.69 -38.51
CA MET A 596 15.29 -9.28 -38.33
C MET A 596 16.45 -8.30 -38.54
N LEU A 597 17.66 -8.64 -38.09
CA LEU A 597 18.81 -7.73 -38.19
C LEU A 597 19.42 -7.69 -39.60
N LYS A 598 19.07 -8.63 -40.48
CA LYS A 598 19.59 -8.67 -41.86
C LYS A 598 19.00 -7.57 -42.75
N GLU A 599 17.93 -6.91 -42.31
CA GLU A 599 17.20 -5.88 -43.06
C GLU A 599 17.54 -4.43 -42.62
N GLU A 600 18.39 -4.24 -41.61
CA GLU A 600 18.72 -2.93 -41.02
C GLU A 600 20.14 -2.44 -41.41
N PRO A 601 20.36 -1.12 -41.63
CA PRO A 601 21.69 -0.54 -41.87
C PRO A 601 22.63 -0.68 -40.66
N ASN A 602 23.85 -1.17 -40.91
CA ASN A 602 24.76 -1.73 -39.90
C ASN A 602 25.62 -0.70 -39.11
N ASP A 603 25.39 0.61 -39.26
CA ASP A 603 26.41 1.61 -38.88
C ASP A 603 26.12 2.43 -37.59
N THR A 604 24.91 2.37 -37.02
CA THR A 604 24.59 3.13 -35.78
C THR A 604 24.21 2.21 -34.62
N VAL A 605 24.91 2.37 -33.49
CA VAL A 605 24.57 1.65 -32.25
C VAL A 605 23.53 2.47 -31.47
N PRO A 606 22.37 1.90 -31.11
CA PRO A 606 21.35 2.59 -30.34
C PRO A 606 21.83 3.01 -28.95
N THR A 607 21.19 4.03 -28.35
CA THR A 607 21.45 4.40 -26.96
C THR A 607 20.94 3.30 -26.03
N SER A 608 21.74 2.93 -25.03
CA SER A 608 21.44 1.81 -24.13
C SER A 608 21.17 2.20 -22.67
N LEU A 609 20.16 1.58 -22.07
CA LEU A 609 19.76 1.73 -20.66
C LEU A 609 19.71 0.37 -19.97
N VAL A 610 20.31 0.25 -18.79
CA VAL A 610 20.21 -0.97 -17.96
C VAL A 610 18.89 -0.96 -17.19
N LEU A 611 18.13 -2.06 -17.26
CA LEU A 611 16.88 -2.21 -16.52
C LEU A 611 17.18 -2.65 -15.09
N LYS A 612 16.77 -1.84 -14.11
CA LYS A 612 16.97 -2.12 -12.67
C LYS A 612 15.91 -3.07 -12.07
N ALA A 613 15.07 -3.68 -12.90
CA ALA A 613 13.98 -4.57 -12.50
C ALA A 613 14.50 -5.93 -11.98
N GLU A 614 13.71 -6.58 -11.11
CA GLU A 614 14.11 -7.80 -10.39
C GLU A 614 14.12 -9.04 -11.30
N GLN A 615 15.30 -9.46 -11.78
CA GLN A 615 15.46 -10.71 -12.55
C GLN A 615 16.72 -11.50 -12.13
N SER A 616 16.74 -12.79 -12.46
CA SER A 616 17.87 -13.72 -12.33
C SER A 616 19.02 -13.41 -13.30
N ASN A 617 18.78 -12.55 -14.28
CA ASN A 617 19.70 -12.18 -15.35
C ASN A 617 19.80 -10.64 -15.47
N SER A 618 20.81 -10.15 -16.19
CA SER A 618 20.92 -8.71 -16.47
C SER A 618 20.18 -8.36 -17.76
N ALA A 619 19.36 -7.31 -17.73
CA ALA A 619 18.61 -6.86 -18.90
C ALA A 619 18.93 -5.41 -19.26
N MET A 620 18.96 -5.11 -20.56
CA MET A 620 19.23 -3.77 -21.08
C MET A 620 18.42 -3.48 -22.34
N LEU A 621 18.06 -2.22 -22.52
CA LEU A 621 17.19 -1.74 -23.58
C LEU A 621 17.96 -0.79 -24.50
N PHE A 622 17.79 -0.94 -25.81
CA PHE A 622 18.49 -0.18 -26.87
C PHE A 622 17.46 0.63 -27.68
N ASP A 623 17.46 1.97 -27.52
CA ASP A 623 16.48 2.94 -28.09
C ASP A 623 15.01 2.50 -28.00
N ASN A 624 14.63 1.73 -26.97
CA ASN A 624 13.31 1.08 -26.85
C ASN A 624 12.92 0.21 -28.06
N ARG A 625 13.90 -0.21 -28.88
CA ARG A 625 13.74 -1.05 -30.08
C ARG A 625 14.22 -2.48 -29.84
N PHE A 626 15.29 -2.65 -29.08
CA PHE A 626 15.83 -3.98 -28.74
C PHE A 626 15.98 -4.18 -27.24
N PHE A 627 15.74 -5.40 -26.81
CA PHE A 627 15.94 -5.89 -25.45
C PHE A 627 17.04 -6.95 -25.48
N LEU A 628 18.12 -6.74 -24.72
CA LEU A 628 19.22 -7.68 -24.57
C LEU A 628 19.22 -8.24 -23.15
N LYS A 629 19.11 -9.56 -23.05
CA LYS A 629 19.26 -10.33 -21.82
C LYS A 629 20.66 -10.95 -21.79
N LEU A 630 21.43 -10.69 -20.74
CA LEU A 630 22.72 -11.33 -20.47
C LEU A 630 22.53 -12.38 -19.37
N TYR A 631 22.78 -13.64 -19.71
CA TYR A 631 22.65 -14.76 -18.77
C TYR A 631 23.80 -14.73 -17.75
N ARG A 632 23.46 -14.72 -16.47
CA ARG A 632 24.45 -14.65 -15.39
C ARG A 632 24.97 -16.01 -14.98
N LYS A 633 24.11 -17.02 -14.94
CA LYS A 633 24.50 -18.42 -14.74
C LYS A 633 24.60 -19.09 -16.11
N LEU A 634 25.77 -19.65 -16.40
CA LEU A 634 26.09 -20.31 -17.65
C LEU A 634 26.09 -21.82 -17.47
N GLU A 635 25.43 -22.53 -18.38
CA GLU A 635 25.38 -23.99 -18.45
C GLU A 635 25.73 -24.42 -19.88
N ASP A 636 26.44 -25.55 -20.04
CA ASP A 636 26.76 -26.09 -21.36
C ASP A 636 25.47 -26.55 -22.06
N GLY A 637 25.24 -26.04 -23.26
CA GLY A 637 24.07 -26.32 -24.07
C GLY A 637 23.22 -25.08 -24.38
N ILE A 638 22.33 -25.23 -25.36
CA ILE A 638 21.46 -24.14 -25.82
C ILE A 638 20.40 -23.83 -24.74
N ASN A 639 20.30 -22.57 -24.32
CA ASN A 639 19.29 -22.10 -23.39
C ASN A 639 17.87 -22.19 -24.01
N PRO A 640 16.87 -22.80 -23.32
CA PRO A 640 15.48 -22.85 -23.74
C PRO A 640 14.90 -21.51 -24.22
N ASP A 641 15.27 -20.41 -23.57
CA ASP A 641 14.77 -19.08 -23.91
C ASP A 641 15.18 -18.66 -25.33
N LEU A 642 16.43 -18.94 -25.71
CA LEU A 642 16.90 -18.75 -27.07
C LEU A 642 16.30 -19.77 -28.04
N GLU A 643 16.33 -21.06 -27.69
CA GLU A 643 15.86 -22.17 -28.53
C GLU A 643 14.39 -22.00 -28.94
N VAL A 644 13.53 -21.74 -27.94
CA VAL A 644 12.08 -21.62 -28.10
C VAL A 644 11.71 -20.30 -28.76
N THR A 645 12.27 -19.17 -28.31
CA THR A 645 11.98 -17.86 -28.92
C THR A 645 12.35 -17.86 -30.39
N ARG A 646 13.56 -18.32 -30.73
CA ARG A 646 14.01 -18.38 -32.13
C ARG A 646 13.13 -19.29 -32.99
N PHE A 647 12.73 -20.46 -32.46
CA PHE A 647 11.83 -21.36 -33.17
C PHE A 647 10.46 -20.72 -33.43
N LEU A 648 9.86 -20.12 -32.40
CA LEU A 648 8.57 -19.46 -32.51
C LEU A 648 8.60 -18.29 -33.50
N THR A 649 9.67 -17.51 -33.52
CA THR A 649 9.76 -16.30 -34.36
C THR A 649 10.18 -16.60 -35.79
N GLU A 650 11.25 -17.38 -35.99
CA GLU A 650 11.87 -17.58 -37.31
C GLU A 650 11.26 -18.74 -38.09
N ARG A 651 10.74 -19.78 -37.41
CA ARG A 651 10.17 -20.96 -38.07
C ARG A 651 8.65 -21.00 -38.06
N ARG A 652 8.03 -20.54 -36.97
CA ARG A 652 6.56 -20.58 -36.81
C ARG A 652 5.88 -19.23 -37.02
N HIS A 653 6.64 -18.13 -37.09
CA HIS A 653 6.14 -16.76 -37.21
C HIS A 653 5.03 -16.44 -36.19
N PHE A 654 5.17 -16.92 -34.96
CA PHE A 654 4.23 -16.66 -33.89
C PHE A 654 4.37 -15.20 -33.43
N ALA A 655 3.32 -14.39 -33.61
CA ALA A 655 3.38 -12.95 -33.41
C ALA A 655 3.38 -12.50 -31.94
N HIS A 656 3.06 -13.40 -31.01
CA HIS A 656 2.85 -13.07 -29.58
C HIS A 656 4.04 -13.43 -28.69
N VAL A 657 5.24 -13.35 -29.25
CA VAL A 657 6.51 -13.40 -28.55
C VAL A 657 7.42 -12.30 -29.08
N PRO A 658 8.38 -11.78 -28.29
CA PRO A 658 9.37 -10.85 -28.79
C PRO A 658 10.14 -11.49 -29.94
N ALA A 659 10.29 -10.75 -31.04
CA ALA A 659 10.94 -11.28 -32.21
C ALA A 659 12.44 -11.42 -31.98
N PHE A 660 12.99 -12.60 -32.27
CA PHE A 660 14.41 -12.92 -32.12
C PHE A 660 15.24 -12.01 -33.05
N ALA A 661 16.15 -11.25 -32.47
CA ALA A 661 17.05 -10.37 -33.21
C ALA A 661 18.47 -10.94 -33.27
N GLY A 662 18.92 -11.69 -32.27
CA GLY A 662 20.22 -12.36 -32.32
C GLY A 662 20.69 -12.88 -30.96
N ALA A 663 21.92 -13.37 -30.91
CA ALA A 663 22.47 -13.97 -29.70
C ALA A 663 23.99 -13.94 -29.66
N ILE A 664 24.54 -14.18 -28.48
CA ILE A 664 25.97 -14.39 -28.26
C ILE A 664 26.17 -15.78 -27.69
N GLU A 665 26.93 -16.60 -28.38
CA GLU A 665 27.32 -17.94 -27.92
C GLU A 665 28.79 -17.96 -27.54
N TYR A 666 29.11 -18.71 -26.49
CA TYR A 666 30.46 -19.11 -26.13
C TYR A 666 30.68 -20.57 -26.55
N ARG A 667 31.70 -20.82 -27.37
CA ARG A 667 31.95 -22.12 -28.01
C ARG A 667 33.33 -22.61 -27.62
N ARG A 668 33.39 -23.83 -27.09
CA ARG A 668 34.65 -24.49 -26.73
C ARG A 668 34.85 -25.77 -27.54
N PRO A 669 36.10 -26.12 -27.90
CA PRO A 669 36.39 -27.41 -28.53
C PRO A 669 35.89 -28.58 -27.67
N GLY A 670 35.04 -29.44 -28.22
CA GLY A 670 34.55 -30.64 -27.52
C GLY A 670 33.40 -30.43 -26.52
N SER A 671 32.84 -29.22 -26.40
CA SER A 671 31.66 -28.92 -25.55
C SER A 671 30.49 -28.42 -26.39
N GLU A 672 29.27 -28.52 -25.85
CA GLU A 672 28.10 -27.86 -26.46
C GLU A 672 28.23 -26.32 -26.36
N PRO A 673 27.66 -25.55 -27.31
CA PRO A 673 27.63 -24.09 -27.23
C PRO A 673 26.86 -23.62 -26.00
N THR A 674 27.40 -22.61 -25.31
CA THR A 674 26.76 -21.96 -24.16
C THR A 674 26.21 -20.60 -24.59
N VAL A 675 24.94 -20.31 -24.29
CA VAL A 675 24.35 -18.99 -24.62
C VAL A 675 24.73 -17.97 -23.55
N LEU A 676 25.44 -16.91 -23.94
CA LEU A 676 25.83 -15.80 -23.08
C LEU A 676 24.76 -14.70 -23.06
N ALA A 677 24.20 -14.36 -24.22
CA ALA A 677 23.19 -13.31 -24.32
C ALA A 677 22.15 -13.58 -25.41
N LEU A 678 20.94 -13.07 -25.21
CA LEU A 678 19.81 -13.11 -26.14
C LEU A 678 19.38 -11.67 -26.46
N LEU A 679 19.33 -11.32 -27.74
CA LEU A 679 18.82 -10.05 -28.26
C LEU A 679 17.49 -10.29 -28.97
N GLN A 680 16.49 -9.49 -28.61
CA GLN A 680 15.11 -9.61 -29.09
C GLN A 680 14.50 -8.21 -29.26
N SER A 681 13.39 -8.09 -29.99
CA SER A 681 12.67 -6.81 -30.11
C SER A 681 12.16 -6.37 -28.74
N ALA A 682 12.28 -5.08 -28.44
CA ALA A 682 11.56 -4.47 -27.33
C ALA A 682 10.07 -4.37 -27.69
N VAL A 683 9.21 -4.72 -26.74
CA VAL A 683 7.75 -4.73 -26.94
C VAL A 683 7.15 -3.47 -26.31
N PRO A 684 6.57 -2.54 -27.08
CA PRO A 684 5.78 -1.44 -26.52
C PRO A 684 4.58 -1.99 -25.74
N ASN A 685 4.45 -1.64 -24.47
CA ASN A 685 3.44 -2.20 -23.58
C ASN A 685 2.94 -1.16 -22.55
N GLU A 686 1.75 -1.41 -22.00
CA GLU A 686 1.16 -0.62 -20.90
C GLU A 686 1.56 -1.15 -19.51
N GLY A 687 2.20 -2.32 -19.46
CA GLY A 687 2.62 -3.00 -18.24
C GLY A 687 2.60 -4.53 -18.40
N ASP A 688 2.92 -5.22 -17.30
CA ASP A 688 2.77 -6.67 -17.21
C ASP A 688 1.31 -7.07 -16.89
N ALA A 689 0.95 -8.32 -17.21
CA ALA A 689 -0.38 -8.85 -16.95
C ALA A 689 -0.64 -9.01 -15.45
N TRP A 690 0.39 -9.04 -14.61
CA TRP A 690 0.26 -9.14 -13.16
C TRP A 690 -0.34 -7.85 -12.57
N ALA A 691 0.24 -6.69 -12.85
CA ALA A 691 -0.27 -5.39 -12.42
C ALA A 691 -1.69 -5.14 -12.94
N LEU A 692 -1.92 -5.41 -14.23
CA LEU A 692 -3.25 -5.33 -14.84
C LEU A 692 -4.29 -6.19 -14.11
N THR A 693 -3.89 -7.39 -13.66
CA THR A 693 -4.75 -8.31 -12.93
C THR A 693 -5.02 -7.80 -11.52
N LEU A 694 -4.02 -7.29 -10.81
CA LEU A 694 -4.19 -6.72 -9.47
C LEU A 694 -5.20 -5.56 -9.47
N ASP A 695 -5.11 -4.66 -10.45
CA ASP A 695 -6.06 -3.54 -10.61
C ASP A 695 -7.49 -4.01 -10.91
N ALA A 696 -7.63 -5.10 -11.67
CA ALA A 696 -8.93 -5.71 -11.95
C ALA A 696 -9.53 -6.34 -10.68
N VAL A 697 -8.74 -7.07 -9.90
CA VAL A 697 -9.18 -7.67 -8.63
C VAL A 697 -9.54 -6.58 -7.61
N GLY A 698 -8.75 -5.50 -7.52
CA GLY A 698 -9.06 -4.37 -6.64
C GLY A 698 -10.44 -3.77 -6.91
N ARG A 699 -10.74 -3.48 -8.19
CA ARG A 699 -12.07 -2.99 -8.60
C ARG A 699 -13.19 -4.01 -8.36
N TYR A 700 -12.90 -5.30 -8.53
CA TYR A 700 -13.82 -6.36 -8.19
C TYR A 700 -14.17 -6.36 -6.68
N PHE A 701 -13.16 -6.27 -5.80
CA PHE A 701 -13.40 -6.18 -4.36
C PHE A 701 -14.16 -4.92 -3.96
N GLU A 702 -13.89 -3.77 -4.59
CA GLU A 702 -14.70 -2.57 -4.37
C GLU A 702 -16.18 -2.83 -4.69
N ARG A 703 -16.50 -3.41 -5.85
CA ARG A 703 -17.89 -3.74 -6.22
C ARG A 703 -18.54 -4.76 -5.27
N VAL A 704 -17.80 -5.77 -4.85
CA VAL A 704 -18.25 -6.75 -3.84
C VAL A 704 -18.59 -6.04 -2.52
N LEU A 705 -17.73 -5.14 -2.05
CA LEU A 705 -17.96 -4.41 -0.81
C LEU A 705 -19.13 -3.43 -0.89
N ALA A 706 -19.36 -2.78 -2.05
CA ALA A 706 -20.56 -1.96 -2.27
C ALA A 706 -21.87 -2.73 -2.09
N ARG A 707 -21.86 -4.05 -2.34
CA ARG A 707 -23.03 -4.92 -2.20
C ARG A 707 -22.94 -5.85 -0.99
N LYS A 708 -22.04 -5.57 -0.02
CA LYS A 708 -21.82 -6.45 1.15
C LYS A 708 -23.12 -6.82 1.86
N GLY A 709 -24.03 -5.87 2.07
CA GLY A 709 -25.33 -6.11 2.72
C GLY A 709 -26.24 -7.09 1.95
N ASP A 710 -26.31 -6.96 0.63
CA ASP A 710 -27.10 -7.86 -0.23
C ASP A 710 -26.46 -9.26 -0.27
N LEU A 711 -25.14 -9.30 -0.37
CA LEU A 711 -24.34 -10.52 -0.52
C LEU A 711 -24.25 -11.35 0.76
N GLN A 712 -24.34 -10.72 1.93
CA GLN A 712 -24.38 -11.43 3.22
C GLN A 712 -25.72 -12.15 3.43
N ASN A 713 -26.80 -11.64 2.84
CA ASN A 713 -28.16 -12.17 3.02
C ASN A 713 -28.61 -13.09 1.87
N ALA A 714 -27.89 -13.09 0.75
CA ALA A 714 -28.20 -13.93 -0.40
C ALA A 714 -27.73 -15.39 -0.20
N GLY A 715 -28.69 -16.31 -0.06
CA GLY A 715 -28.46 -17.76 -0.08
C GLY A 715 -28.32 -18.39 -1.47
N ALA A 716 -28.30 -17.59 -2.54
CA ALA A 716 -28.34 -18.05 -3.93
C ALA A 716 -26.94 -18.23 -4.55
N ALA A 717 -26.83 -19.18 -5.49
CA ALA A 717 -25.61 -19.43 -6.26
C ALA A 717 -25.22 -18.18 -7.09
N PRO A 718 -23.98 -17.68 -6.98
CA PRO A 718 -23.62 -16.35 -7.45
C PRO A 718 -23.40 -16.22 -8.97
N GLY A 719 -23.99 -17.04 -9.84
CA GLY A 719 -23.65 -17.08 -11.28
C GLY A 719 -23.80 -15.73 -12.00
N PRO A 720 -25.02 -15.23 -12.26
CA PRO A 720 -25.23 -13.96 -12.96
C PRO A 720 -24.67 -12.74 -12.21
N LEU A 721 -24.66 -12.81 -10.88
CA LEU A 721 -24.15 -11.75 -10.01
C LEU A 721 -22.62 -11.66 -10.06
N LEU A 722 -21.93 -12.80 -10.18
CA LEU A 722 -20.48 -12.84 -10.28
C LEU A 722 -20.01 -12.22 -11.60
N ASP A 723 -20.71 -12.46 -12.71
CA ASP A 723 -20.38 -11.84 -14.00
C ASP A 723 -20.49 -10.31 -13.94
N GLU A 724 -21.54 -9.80 -13.27
CA GLU A 724 -21.69 -8.36 -13.02
C GLU A 724 -20.56 -7.81 -12.13
N LEU A 725 -20.24 -8.52 -11.04
CA LEU A 725 -19.22 -8.10 -10.08
C LEU A 725 -17.81 -8.15 -10.66
N VAL A 726 -17.46 -9.15 -11.47
CA VAL A 726 -16.16 -9.27 -12.15
C VAL A 726 -16.00 -8.17 -13.21
N GLY A 727 -17.10 -7.78 -13.85
CA GLY A 727 -17.15 -6.75 -14.88
C GLY A 727 -16.62 -7.26 -16.22
N GLY A 728 -17.32 -6.95 -17.31
CA GLY A 728 -17.17 -7.66 -18.59
C GLY A 728 -15.79 -7.55 -19.29
N ILE A 729 -14.95 -6.56 -18.97
CA ILE A 729 -13.71 -6.31 -19.74
C ILE A 729 -12.59 -7.31 -19.39
N PHE A 730 -12.35 -7.59 -18.11
CA PHE A 730 -11.25 -8.46 -17.71
C PHE A 730 -11.45 -9.94 -18.11
N PRO A 731 -12.66 -10.52 -18.04
CA PRO A 731 -12.97 -11.84 -18.60
C PRO A 731 -12.55 -11.99 -20.07
N GLU A 732 -12.77 -10.98 -20.91
CA GLU A 732 -12.30 -10.98 -22.31
C GLU A 732 -10.78 -11.07 -22.40
N LYS A 733 -10.07 -10.40 -21.48
CA LYS A 733 -8.60 -10.48 -21.40
C LYS A 733 -8.15 -11.86 -20.95
N ALA A 734 -8.79 -12.47 -19.96
CA ALA A 734 -8.49 -13.84 -19.54
C ALA A 734 -8.75 -14.84 -20.68
N ARG A 735 -9.83 -14.65 -21.45
CA ARG A 735 -10.14 -15.44 -22.65
C ARG A 735 -9.06 -15.27 -23.71
N LEU A 736 -8.66 -14.04 -24.02
CA LEU A 736 -7.59 -13.76 -24.98
C LEU A 736 -6.27 -14.41 -24.56
N LEU A 737 -5.91 -14.31 -23.27
CA LEU A 737 -4.71 -14.95 -22.74
C LEU A 737 -4.75 -16.47 -22.94
N GLY A 738 -5.87 -17.13 -22.65
CA GLY A 738 -6.05 -18.57 -22.89
C GLY A 738 -5.89 -18.96 -24.35
N ALA A 739 -6.43 -18.15 -25.27
CA ALA A 739 -6.26 -18.35 -26.70
C ALA A 739 -4.78 -18.22 -27.13
N ARG A 740 -4.06 -17.20 -26.64
CA ARG A 740 -2.63 -17.00 -26.94
C ARG A 740 -1.75 -18.12 -26.39
N THR A 741 -2.04 -18.62 -25.19
CA THR A 741 -1.38 -19.82 -24.65
C THR A 741 -1.62 -21.05 -25.53
N GLY A 742 -2.86 -21.24 -26.02
CA GLY A 742 -3.20 -22.35 -26.92
C GLY A 742 -2.46 -22.28 -28.25
N GLU A 743 -2.40 -21.09 -28.87
CA GLU A 743 -1.67 -20.85 -30.11
C GLU A 743 -0.17 -21.09 -29.98
N MET A 744 0.42 -20.68 -28.85
CA MET A 744 1.81 -20.96 -28.53
C MET A 744 2.08 -22.47 -28.48
N HIS A 745 1.26 -23.25 -27.75
CA HIS A 745 1.44 -24.70 -27.67
C HIS A 745 1.21 -25.40 -29.02
N LEU A 746 0.25 -24.95 -29.82
CA LEU A 746 0.06 -25.43 -31.19
C LEU A 746 1.30 -25.18 -32.05
N ALA A 747 1.89 -23.98 -31.97
CA ALA A 747 3.12 -23.66 -32.69
C ALA A 747 4.29 -24.55 -32.25
N LEU A 748 4.44 -24.82 -30.96
CA LEU A 748 5.49 -25.69 -30.39
C LEU A 748 5.31 -27.16 -30.76
N ALA A 749 4.09 -27.59 -31.08
CA ALA A 749 3.77 -28.96 -31.47
C ALA A 749 3.78 -29.19 -33.00
N ALA A 750 3.95 -28.15 -33.80
CA ALA A 750 3.63 -28.18 -35.23
C ALA A 750 4.72 -28.76 -36.15
N GLU A 751 5.91 -29.08 -35.64
CA GLU A 751 7.04 -29.55 -36.44
C GLU A 751 7.45 -30.99 -36.07
N PRO A 752 6.78 -32.02 -36.62
CA PRO A 752 7.02 -33.42 -36.26
C PRO A 752 8.38 -33.96 -36.75
N ASN A 753 9.03 -33.27 -37.69
CA ASN A 753 10.30 -33.70 -38.27
C ASN A 753 11.54 -33.11 -37.57
N ASP A 754 11.38 -32.14 -36.68
CA ASP A 754 12.47 -31.60 -35.87
C ASP A 754 12.55 -32.38 -34.55
N PRO A 755 13.59 -33.19 -34.28
CA PRO A 755 13.67 -33.98 -33.06
C PRO A 755 13.56 -33.17 -31.76
N VAL A 756 13.91 -31.88 -31.76
CA VAL A 756 13.83 -31.00 -30.59
C VAL A 756 12.38 -30.60 -30.28
N PHE A 757 11.54 -30.42 -31.30
CA PHE A 757 10.16 -29.93 -31.17
C PHE A 757 9.09 -31.00 -31.47
N ALA A 758 9.48 -32.10 -32.12
CA ALA A 758 8.60 -33.21 -32.47
C ALA A 758 7.89 -33.74 -31.22
N PRO A 759 6.55 -33.78 -31.19
CA PRO A 759 5.81 -34.30 -30.06
C PRO A 759 6.21 -35.74 -29.71
N GLU A 760 6.40 -36.02 -28.42
CA GLU A 760 6.78 -37.36 -27.93
C GLU A 760 5.60 -38.04 -27.23
N PRO A 761 5.36 -39.35 -27.41
CA PRO A 761 4.28 -40.03 -26.70
C PRO A 761 4.38 -39.90 -25.18
N PHE A 762 3.27 -39.52 -24.53
CA PHE A 762 3.14 -39.53 -23.07
C PHE A 762 2.73 -40.92 -22.57
N ASN A 763 3.64 -41.88 -22.75
CA ASN A 763 3.42 -43.30 -22.43
C ASN A 763 3.52 -43.60 -20.92
N ALA A 764 3.26 -44.86 -20.54
CA ALA A 764 3.28 -45.30 -19.15
C ALA A 764 4.61 -45.05 -18.42
N MET A 765 5.75 -45.13 -19.14
CA MET A 765 7.06 -44.83 -18.57
C MET A 765 7.22 -43.32 -18.30
N ALA A 766 6.74 -42.47 -19.20
CA ALA A 766 6.72 -41.02 -18.99
C ALA A 766 5.80 -40.63 -17.82
N GLN A 767 4.62 -41.25 -17.71
CA GLN A 767 3.71 -41.05 -16.58
C GLN A 767 4.34 -41.47 -15.25
N ARG A 768 5.02 -42.63 -15.24
CA ARG A 768 5.76 -43.11 -14.07
C ARG A 768 6.89 -42.16 -13.66
N SER A 769 7.64 -41.64 -14.63
CA SER A 769 8.70 -40.65 -14.39
C SER A 769 8.15 -39.36 -13.78
N VAL A 770 7.05 -38.83 -14.33
CA VAL A 770 6.38 -37.63 -13.78
C VAL A 770 5.91 -37.88 -12.35
N TYR A 771 5.25 -39.01 -12.07
CA TYR A 771 4.80 -39.34 -10.71
C TYR A 771 5.96 -39.44 -9.72
N GLN A 772 7.07 -40.09 -10.09
CA GLN A 772 8.23 -40.16 -9.19
C GLN A 772 8.84 -38.78 -8.92
N SER A 773 8.84 -37.90 -9.92
CA SER A 773 9.28 -36.50 -9.74
C SER A 773 8.38 -35.72 -8.78
N MET A 774 7.05 -35.82 -8.94
CA MET A 774 6.06 -35.18 -8.07
C MET A 774 6.22 -35.68 -6.63
N ARG A 775 6.27 -37.00 -6.44
CA ARG A 775 6.50 -37.63 -5.13
C ARG A 775 7.81 -37.21 -4.46
N ALA A 776 8.89 -37.07 -5.23
CA ALA A 776 10.17 -36.60 -4.71
C ALA A 776 10.11 -35.11 -4.29
N SER A 777 9.47 -34.27 -5.12
CA SER A 777 9.21 -32.86 -4.84
C SER A 777 8.41 -32.68 -3.55
N LEU A 778 7.29 -33.41 -3.44
CA LEU A 778 6.41 -33.41 -2.27
C LEU A 778 7.17 -33.75 -0.99
N ARG A 779 7.88 -34.88 -0.96
CA ARG A 779 8.64 -35.30 0.22
C ARG A 779 9.69 -34.27 0.64
N LYS A 780 10.42 -33.72 -0.32
CA LYS A 780 11.44 -32.70 -0.06
C LYS A 780 10.82 -31.43 0.52
N THR A 781 9.74 -30.93 -0.09
CA THR A 781 9.06 -29.73 0.38
C THR A 781 8.38 -29.94 1.72
N PHE A 782 7.73 -31.09 1.95
CA PHE A 782 7.03 -31.37 3.20
C PHE A 782 8.01 -31.56 4.37
N ALA A 783 9.18 -32.15 4.13
CA ALA A 783 10.26 -32.18 5.12
C ALA A 783 10.74 -30.76 5.47
N LEU A 784 10.83 -29.86 4.48
CA LEU A 784 11.17 -28.44 4.71
C LEU A 784 10.07 -27.71 5.49
N LEU A 785 8.80 -27.91 5.11
CA LEU A 785 7.64 -27.32 5.79
C LEU A 785 7.56 -27.79 7.24
N GLN A 786 7.74 -29.09 7.49
CA GLN A 786 7.77 -29.67 8.83
C GLN A 786 8.88 -29.05 9.69
N LYS A 787 10.07 -28.83 9.11
CA LYS A 787 11.19 -28.19 9.81
C LYS A 787 10.92 -26.71 10.14
N LYS A 788 10.23 -25.99 9.25
CA LYS A 788 10.00 -24.53 9.37
C LYS A 788 8.64 -24.14 9.96
N VAL A 789 7.74 -25.08 10.25
CA VAL A 789 6.38 -24.77 10.73
C VAL A 789 6.39 -23.96 12.03
N GLY A 790 7.37 -24.17 12.90
CA GLY A 790 7.56 -23.39 14.14
C GLY A 790 7.91 -21.91 13.89
N ASP A 791 8.57 -21.63 12.77
CA ASP A 791 8.99 -20.28 12.36
C ASP A 791 7.85 -19.48 11.72
N LEU A 792 6.71 -20.12 11.42
CA LEU A 792 5.55 -19.46 10.81
C LEU A 792 4.69 -18.71 11.86
N PRO A 793 3.99 -17.63 11.45
CA PRO A 793 3.00 -16.94 12.29
C PRO A 793 1.94 -17.89 12.85
N GLU A 794 1.49 -17.65 14.08
CA GLU A 794 0.58 -18.54 14.82
C GLU A 794 -0.70 -18.88 14.05
N ALA A 795 -1.31 -17.88 13.39
CA ALA A 795 -2.50 -18.06 12.57
C ALA A 795 -2.32 -19.05 11.40
N LEU A 796 -1.08 -19.25 10.91
CA LEU A 796 -0.78 -20.11 9.77
C LEU A 796 -0.37 -21.54 10.17
N ARG A 797 0.01 -21.75 11.44
CA ARG A 797 0.52 -23.05 11.92
C ARG A 797 -0.53 -24.16 11.82
N ALA A 798 -1.79 -23.83 12.11
CA ALA A 798 -2.90 -24.77 12.03
C ALA A 798 -3.11 -25.28 10.59
N GLU A 799 -3.22 -24.36 9.63
CA GLU A 799 -3.41 -24.70 8.21
C GLU A 799 -2.20 -25.44 7.62
N ALA A 800 -0.98 -25.04 7.99
CA ALA A 800 0.24 -25.74 7.58
C ALA A 800 0.29 -27.18 8.12
N SER A 801 -0.12 -27.39 9.36
CA SER A 801 -0.17 -28.72 10.00
C SER A 801 -1.24 -29.61 9.37
N GLU A 802 -2.40 -29.04 9.02
CA GLU A 802 -3.46 -29.74 8.29
C GLU A 802 -2.95 -30.23 6.93
N VAL A 803 -2.29 -29.36 6.15
CA VAL A 803 -1.71 -29.75 4.86
C VAL A 803 -0.62 -30.82 5.02
N LEU A 804 0.25 -30.71 6.04
CA LEU A 804 1.24 -31.76 6.36
C LEU A 804 0.58 -33.11 6.63
N SER A 805 -0.54 -33.14 7.36
CA SER A 805 -1.29 -34.38 7.62
C SER A 805 -1.92 -34.99 6.36
N GLY A 806 -2.14 -34.16 5.33
CA GLY A 806 -2.69 -34.55 4.03
C GLY A 806 -1.68 -35.15 3.04
N GLU A 807 -0.41 -35.37 3.41
CA GLU A 807 0.64 -35.86 2.48
C GLU A 807 0.21 -37.13 1.72
N GLN A 808 -0.37 -38.11 2.42
CA GLN A 808 -0.81 -39.36 1.78
C GLN A 808 -1.98 -39.15 0.81
N THR A 809 -2.87 -38.21 1.11
CA THR A 809 -3.99 -37.84 0.22
C THR A 809 -3.46 -37.19 -1.05
N ILE A 810 -2.48 -36.29 -0.95
CA ILE A 810 -1.85 -35.64 -2.10
C ILE A 810 -1.14 -36.69 -2.98
N LEU A 811 -0.36 -37.59 -2.37
CA LEU A 811 0.29 -38.69 -3.08
C LEU A 811 -0.69 -39.60 -3.81
N ALA A 812 -1.84 -39.91 -3.18
CA ALA A 812 -2.87 -40.73 -3.80
C ALA A 812 -3.51 -40.03 -5.01
N GLN A 813 -3.68 -38.70 -4.96
CA GLN A 813 -4.18 -37.93 -6.10
C GLN A 813 -3.18 -37.90 -7.25
N GLU A 814 -1.91 -37.58 -6.98
CA GLU A 814 -0.84 -37.60 -7.99
C GLU A 814 -0.66 -39.01 -8.58
N GLN A 815 -0.87 -40.06 -7.80
CA GLN A 815 -0.74 -41.45 -8.27
C GLN A 815 -1.78 -41.83 -9.33
N ARG A 816 -2.93 -41.14 -9.40
CA ARG A 816 -3.97 -41.43 -10.40
C ARG A 816 -3.47 -41.26 -11.83
N ILE A 817 -2.44 -40.45 -12.08
CA ILE A 817 -1.85 -40.33 -13.41
C ILE A 817 -1.32 -41.66 -13.96
N LEU A 818 -1.06 -42.66 -13.09
CA LEU A 818 -0.61 -43.99 -13.49
C LEU A 818 -1.75 -44.94 -13.90
N GLN A 819 -2.99 -44.61 -13.52
CA GLN A 819 -4.18 -45.44 -13.75
C GLN A 819 -4.93 -45.03 -15.04
N HIS A 820 -4.57 -43.88 -15.60
CA HIS A 820 -5.23 -43.29 -16.77
C HIS A 820 -4.28 -43.32 -17.97
N HIS A 821 -4.70 -43.89 -19.10
CA HIS A 821 -3.92 -43.84 -20.35
C HIS A 821 -4.30 -42.59 -21.14
N ALA A 822 -3.60 -41.49 -20.85
CA ALA A 822 -3.94 -40.16 -21.35
C ALA A 822 -3.97 -40.01 -22.87
N GLY A 823 -3.29 -40.87 -23.64
CA GLY A 823 -3.28 -40.79 -25.11
C GLY A 823 -2.75 -39.45 -25.66
N ALA A 824 -1.93 -38.74 -24.88
CA ALA A 824 -1.41 -37.41 -25.19
C ALA A 824 0.07 -37.46 -25.60
N ALA A 825 0.56 -36.37 -26.18
CA ALA A 825 1.98 -36.13 -26.45
C ALA A 825 2.58 -35.07 -25.52
N LYS A 826 3.88 -35.21 -25.22
CA LYS A 826 4.72 -34.20 -24.59
C LYS A 826 5.30 -33.29 -25.67
N ILE A 827 5.31 -31.99 -25.41
CA ILE A 827 5.85 -30.96 -26.31
C ILE A 827 6.86 -30.08 -25.57
N ARG A 828 7.58 -29.22 -26.28
CA ARG A 828 8.28 -28.10 -25.64
C ARG A 828 7.21 -27.15 -25.06
N ILE A 829 7.49 -26.61 -23.89
CA ILE A 829 6.60 -25.72 -23.12
C ILE A 829 7.43 -24.55 -22.58
N HIS A 830 6.77 -23.53 -22.04
CA HIS A 830 7.43 -22.41 -21.36
C HIS A 830 8.06 -22.85 -20.04
N GLY A 831 7.40 -23.71 -19.26
CA GLY A 831 7.98 -24.37 -18.09
C GLY A 831 8.01 -23.56 -16.79
N ASP A 832 7.73 -22.24 -16.84
CA ASP A 832 7.46 -21.38 -15.67
C ASP A 832 6.49 -20.25 -16.04
N TYR A 833 5.34 -20.63 -16.59
CA TYR A 833 4.37 -19.69 -17.14
C TYR A 833 3.46 -19.09 -16.05
N HIS A 834 3.47 -17.77 -15.91
CA HIS A 834 2.64 -17.00 -14.98
C HIS A 834 2.41 -15.57 -15.49
N LEU A 835 1.51 -14.80 -14.86
CA LEU A 835 1.12 -13.44 -15.30
C LEU A 835 2.30 -12.44 -15.37
N GLY A 836 3.37 -12.70 -14.63
CA GLY A 836 4.59 -11.87 -14.66
C GLY A 836 5.44 -12.09 -15.93
N GLN A 837 5.21 -13.17 -16.67
CA GLN A 837 5.89 -13.48 -17.94
C GLN A 837 5.05 -13.10 -19.15
N VAL A 838 4.09 -12.18 -18.96
CA VAL A 838 3.17 -11.74 -20.00
C VAL A 838 3.07 -10.22 -19.97
N LEU A 839 3.32 -9.58 -21.11
CA LEU A 839 3.11 -8.14 -21.30
C LEU A 839 1.76 -7.87 -21.93
N TYR A 840 1.12 -6.78 -21.52
CA TYR A 840 -0.10 -6.29 -22.14
C TYR A 840 0.18 -5.05 -23.00
N THR A 841 -0.17 -5.13 -24.28
CA THR A 841 0.11 -4.08 -25.29
C THR A 841 -1.00 -3.02 -25.40
N GLY A 842 -2.00 -3.04 -24.50
CA GLY A 842 -3.24 -2.26 -24.61
C GLY A 842 -4.33 -2.95 -25.42
N LYS A 843 -3.97 -3.92 -26.29
CA LYS A 843 -4.91 -4.70 -27.11
C LYS A 843 -4.70 -6.22 -27.08
N ASP A 844 -3.47 -6.67 -26.86
CA ASP A 844 -3.09 -8.09 -26.92
C ASP A 844 -1.99 -8.44 -25.92
N PHE A 845 -1.69 -9.73 -25.79
CA PHE A 845 -0.65 -10.25 -24.91
C PHE A 845 0.59 -10.72 -25.69
N VAL A 846 1.76 -10.51 -25.07
CA VAL A 846 3.04 -11.01 -25.57
C VAL A 846 3.71 -11.81 -24.45
N ILE A 847 4.09 -13.06 -24.76
CA ILE A 847 4.67 -14.03 -23.83
C ILE A 847 6.19 -13.88 -23.84
N LEU A 848 6.79 -13.82 -22.65
CA LEU A 848 8.22 -13.61 -22.45
C LEU A 848 8.87 -14.82 -21.77
N ASP A 849 10.21 -14.86 -21.78
CA ASP A 849 11.03 -15.62 -20.84
C ASP A 849 10.82 -17.15 -20.81
N PHE A 850 11.20 -17.83 -21.90
CA PHE A 850 11.06 -19.28 -22.03
C PHE A 850 12.18 -20.06 -21.30
N GLU A 851 12.83 -19.48 -20.29
CA GLU A 851 13.94 -20.12 -19.55
C GLU A 851 13.48 -21.35 -18.74
N GLY A 852 12.20 -21.41 -18.36
CA GLY A 852 11.67 -22.36 -17.39
C GLY A 852 12.14 -22.10 -15.96
N GLU A 853 11.75 -22.96 -15.00
CA GLU A 853 12.07 -22.77 -13.58
C GLU A 853 13.59 -22.68 -13.33
N PRO A 854 14.15 -21.53 -12.90
CA PRO A 854 15.61 -21.32 -12.80
C PRO A 854 16.34 -22.25 -11.83
N ALA A 855 15.61 -22.85 -10.88
CA ALA A 855 16.13 -23.81 -9.92
C ALA A 855 16.44 -25.19 -10.53
N ARG A 856 15.95 -25.49 -11.75
CA ARG A 856 16.17 -26.78 -12.43
C ARG A 856 17.40 -26.72 -13.35
N PRO A 857 18.19 -27.81 -13.45
CA PRO A 857 19.29 -27.89 -14.41
C PRO A 857 18.82 -27.72 -15.86
N LEU A 858 19.68 -27.18 -16.72
CA LEU A 858 19.37 -26.92 -18.14
C LEU A 858 18.79 -28.15 -18.86
N GLY A 859 19.37 -29.33 -18.65
CA GLY A 859 18.89 -30.57 -19.26
C GLY A 859 17.44 -30.91 -18.90
N GLU A 860 17.00 -30.55 -17.69
CA GLU A 860 15.60 -30.75 -17.27
C GLU A 860 14.65 -29.71 -17.87
N ARG A 861 15.11 -28.45 -17.99
CA ARG A 861 14.37 -27.34 -18.62
C ARG A 861 14.16 -27.56 -20.12
N LYS A 862 15.02 -28.38 -20.75
CA LYS A 862 14.90 -28.80 -22.17
C LYS A 862 13.95 -29.97 -22.42
N LEU A 863 13.49 -30.67 -21.38
CA LEU A 863 12.60 -31.82 -21.57
C LEU A 863 11.26 -31.40 -22.16
N LYS A 864 10.73 -32.22 -23.06
CA LYS A 864 9.33 -32.12 -23.48
C LYS A 864 8.43 -32.59 -22.34
N ARG A 865 7.40 -31.82 -22.04
CA ARG A 865 6.45 -32.05 -20.93
C ARG A 865 5.00 -31.90 -21.42
N SER A 866 4.05 -32.23 -20.55
CA SER A 866 2.65 -31.93 -20.83
C SER A 866 2.43 -30.42 -20.86
N ALA A 867 1.68 -29.94 -21.86
CA ALA A 867 1.25 -28.56 -21.98
C ALA A 867 0.43 -28.07 -20.77
N LEU A 868 -0.22 -29.01 -20.05
CA LEU A 868 -1.02 -28.72 -18.85
C LEU A 868 -0.19 -28.19 -17.69
N ARG A 869 1.14 -28.33 -17.72
CA ARG A 869 2.03 -27.72 -16.73
C ARG A 869 2.00 -26.19 -16.80
N ASP A 870 2.02 -25.60 -18.00
CA ASP A 870 1.94 -24.15 -18.18
C ASP A 870 0.52 -23.64 -17.85
N VAL A 871 -0.50 -24.40 -18.22
CA VAL A 871 -1.90 -24.11 -17.89
C VAL A 871 -2.10 -24.05 -16.37
N ALA A 872 -1.58 -25.05 -15.64
CA ALA A 872 -1.62 -25.07 -14.18
C ALA A 872 -0.87 -23.88 -13.56
N GLY A 873 0.30 -23.51 -14.12
CA GLY A 873 1.05 -22.32 -13.70
C GLY A 873 0.25 -21.03 -13.81
N MET A 874 -0.43 -20.82 -14.94
CA MET A 874 -1.25 -19.62 -15.14
C MET A 874 -2.49 -19.58 -14.23
N MET A 875 -3.18 -20.71 -14.06
CA MET A 875 -4.32 -20.81 -13.13
C MET A 875 -3.92 -20.50 -11.69
N ARG A 876 -2.77 -21.03 -11.24
CA ARG A 876 -2.17 -20.68 -9.94
C ARG A 876 -1.81 -19.20 -9.86
N SER A 877 -1.34 -18.60 -10.95
CA SER A 877 -1.03 -17.17 -11.02
C SER A 877 -2.25 -16.28 -10.79
N PHE A 878 -3.44 -16.64 -11.31
CA PHE A 878 -4.69 -15.93 -10.98
C PHE A 878 -5.04 -16.01 -9.50
N GLN A 879 -4.85 -17.17 -8.87
CA GLN A 879 -5.07 -17.31 -7.42
C GLN A 879 -4.10 -16.43 -6.63
N TYR A 880 -2.82 -16.42 -7.02
CA TYR A 880 -1.82 -15.52 -6.43
C TYR A 880 -2.23 -14.05 -6.54
N ALA A 881 -2.74 -13.61 -7.70
CA ALA A 881 -3.19 -12.23 -7.88
C ALA A 881 -4.40 -11.89 -6.99
N ALA A 882 -5.39 -12.79 -6.92
CA ALA A 882 -6.59 -12.61 -6.11
C ALA A 882 -6.25 -12.40 -4.62
N TYR A 883 -5.41 -13.28 -4.09
CA TYR A 883 -4.98 -13.23 -2.70
C TYR A 883 -3.97 -12.10 -2.42
N SER A 884 -3.08 -11.79 -3.36
CA SER A 884 -2.17 -10.64 -3.24
C SER A 884 -2.96 -9.34 -3.10
N ALA A 885 -4.08 -9.17 -3.81
CA ALA A 885 -4.95 -8.01 -3.67
C ALA A 885 -5.64 -7.93 -2.29
N LEU A 886 -5.98 -9.07 -1.66
CA LEU A 886 -6.59 -9.08 -0.31
C LEU A 886 -5.63 -8.55 0.76
N TRP A 887 -4.35 -8.88 0.65
CA TRP A 887 -3.33 -8.44 1.61
C TRP A 887 -2.67 -7.10 1.24
N GLN A 888 -3.15 -6.41 0.21
CA GLN A 888 -2.79 -5.02 0.02
C GLN A 888 -3.34 -4.16 1.17
N SER A 889 -2.54 -3.20 1.62
CA SER A 889 -2.88 -2.24 2.68
C SER A 889 -4.16 -1.43 2.44
N SER A 890 -4.65 -1.37 1.20
CA SER A 890 -5.93 -0.72 0.85
C SER A 890 -7.16 -1.48 1.37
N THR A 891 -7.05 -2.79 1.61
CA THR A 891 -8.15 -3.63 2.10
C THR A 891 -8.22 -3.59 3.63
N ARG A 892 -9.38 -3.17 4.16
CA ARG A 892 -9.63 -3.10 5.61
C ARG A 892 -9.60 -4.49 6.24
N GLU A 893 -8.99 -4.60 7.42
CA GLU A 893 -8.83 -5.88 8.13
C GLU A 893 -10.17 -6.56 8.43
N GLU A 894 -11.19 -5.78 8.83
CA GLU A 894 -12.57 -6.23 9.08
C GLU A 894 -13.27 -6.81 7.84
N ASP A 895 -12.83 -6.42 6.63
CA ASP A 895 -13.42 -6.85 5.37
C ASP A 895 -12.70 -8.08 4.78
N ARG A 896 -11.49 -8.41 5.24
CA ARG A 896 -10.66 -9.49 4.67
C ARG A 896 -11.34 -10.84 4.72
N ALA A 897 -11.91 -11.22 5.87
CA ALA A 897 -12.59 -12.49 6.05
C ALA A 897 -13.81 -12.63 5.11
N PHE A 898 -14.54 -11.53 4.88
CA PHE A 898 -15.65 -11.51 3.93
C PHE A 898 -15.17 -11.63 2.49
N LEU A 899 -14.15 -10.85 2.12
CA LEU A 899 -13.61 -10.82 0.76
C LEU A 899 -12.87 -12.09 0.35
N GLU A 900 -12.41 -12.89 1.30
CA GLU A 900 -11.70 -14.14 1.02
C GLU A 900 -12.54 -15.10 0.17
N ARG A 901 -13.81 -15.33 0.52
CA ARG A 901 -14.74 -16.14 -0.28
C ARG A 901 -14.90 -15.58 -1.70
N TRP A 902 -14.87 -14.26 -1.85
CA TRP A 902 -15.02 -13.60 -3.15
C TRP A 902 -13.74 -13.66 -3.97
N ALA A 903 -12.57 -13.64 -3.35
CA ALA A 903 -11.30 -13.92 -4.03
C ALA A 903 -11.30 -15.34 -4.61
N ASP A 904 -11.84 -16.30 -3.86
CA ASP A 904 -11.99 -17.68 -4.31
C ASP A 904 -12.89 -17.82 -5.55
N LEU A 905 -14.07 -17.19 -5.51
CA LEU A 905 -14.99 -17.17 -6.64
C LEU A 905 -14.36 -16.50 -7.87
N TRP A 906 -13.65 -15.38 -7.67
CA TRP A 906 -13.01 -14.65 -8.75
C TRP A 906 -11.95 -15.49 -9.45
N TYR A 907 -11.03 -16.11 -8.70
CA TYR A 907 -9.96 -16.87 -9.35
C TYR A 907 -10.51 -18.12 -10.04
N ARG A 908 -11.53 -18.78 -9.46
CA ARG A 908 -12.20 -19.94 -10.08
C ARG A 908 -12.79 -19.54 -11.44
N GLN A 909 -13.52 -18.42 -11.48
CA GLN A 909 -14.12 -17.90 -12.70
C GLN A 909 -13.06 -17.56 -13.75
N MET A 910 -11.99 -16.84 -13.37
CA MET A 910 -10.93 -16.47 -14.32
C MET A 910 -10.15 -17.68 -14.83
N SER A 911 -9.89 -18.66 -13.95
CA SER A 911 -9.24 -19.92 -14.32
C SER A 911 -10.12 -20.74 -15.27
N ALA A 912 -11.44 -20.78 -15.04
CA ALA A 912 -12.38 -21.46 -15.91
C ALA A 912 -12.46 -20.81 -17.31
N ILE A 913 -12.58 -19.48 -17.38
CA ILE A 913 -12.61 -18.74 -18.65
C ILE A 913 -11.31 -18.91 -19.44
N PHE A 914 -10.16 -18.82 -18.75
CA PHE A 914 -8.85 -19.07 -19.35
C PHE A 914 -8.74 -20.50 -19.88
N LEU A 915 -9.09 -21.51 -19.06
CA LEU A 915 -9.01 -22.91 -19.42
C LEU A 915 -9.95 -23.26 -20.58
N GLN A 916 -11.19 -22.76 -20.56
CA GLN A 916 -12.16 -22.98 -21.63
C GLN A 916 -11.63 -22.44 -22.96
N SER A 917 -11.16 -21.18 -22.98
CA SER A 917 -10.57 -20.58 -24.18
C SER A 917 -9.35 -21.36 -24.69
N TYR A 918 -8.51 -21.81 -23.78
CA TYR A 918 -7.35 -22.64 -24.11
C TYR A 918 -7.76 -23.98 -24.76
N LEU A 919 -8.75 -24.69 -24.19
CA LEU A 919 -9.25 -25.96 -24.69
C LEU A 919 -9.97 -25.80 -26.04
N GLU A 920 -10.77 -24.75 -26.21
CA GLU A 920 -11.40 -24.41 -27.49
C GLU A 920 -10.35 -24.16 -28.57
N ARG A 921 -9.30 -23.41 -28.25
CA ARG A 921 -8.24 -23.09 -29.20
C ARG A 921 -7.38 -24.30 -29.56
N THR A 922 -7.22 -25.24 -28.63
CA THR A 922 -6.40 -26.47 -28.81
C THR A 922 -7.24 -27.71 -29.10
N ALA A 923 -8.51 -27.53 -29.48
CA ALA A 923 -9.41 -28.62 -29.82
C ALA A 923 -8.80 -29.53 -30.92
N GLY A 924 -8.73 -30.83 -30.65
CA GLY A 924 -8.14 -31.82 -31.56
C GLY A 924 -6.61 -31.89 -31.56
N ALA A 925 -5.91 -31.13 -30.69
CA ALA A 925 -4.47 -31.21 -30.57
C ALA A 925 -4.02 -32.53 -29.92
N GLY A 926 -3.08 -33.24 -30.56
CA GLY A 926 -2.57 -34.53 -30.07
C GLY A 926 -1.73 -34.47 -28.78
N PHE A 927 -1.40 -33.27 -28.28
CA PHE A 927 -0.69 -33.08 -27.02
C PHE A 927 -1.63 -32.98 -25.80
N LEU A 928 -2.95 -33.01 -26.00
CA LEU A 928 -3.93 -33.08 -24.93
C LEU A 928 -4.64 -34.44 -24.90
N PRO A 929 -5.07 -34.91 -23.70
CA PRO A 929 -5.90 -36.10 -23.62
C PRO A 929 -7.24 -35.90 -24.32
N ALA A 930 -7.66 -36.88 -25.12
CA ALA A 930 -8.95 -36.83 -25.81
C ALA A 930 -10.16 -37.03 -24.87
N LYS A 931 -9.95 -37.73 -23.74
CA LYS A 931 -10.99 -37.97 -22.74
C LYS A 931 -10.93 -36.90 -21.65
N GLU A 932 -12.07 -36.29 -21.37
CA GLU A 932 -12.22 -35.26 -20.34
C GLU A 932 -11.77 -35.75 -18.95
N GLY A 933 -12.10 -36.99 -18.58
CA GLY A 933 -11.65 -37.57 -17.30
C GLY A 933 -10.12 -37.69 -17.19
N ASP A 934 -9.42 -37.98 -18.30
CA ASP A 934 -7.96 -38.08 -18.30
C ASP A 934 -7.31 -36.68 -18.26
N LEU A 935 -7.91 -35.71 -18.96
CA LEU A 935 -7.53 -34.29 -18.91
C LEU A 935 -7.64 -33.74 -17.49
N GLN A 936 -8.76 -33.99 -16.81
CA GLN A 936 -9.00 -33.56 -15.44
C GLN A 936 -7.95 -34.13 -14.48
N VAL A 937 -7.68 -35.44 -14.54
CA VAL A 937 -6.68 -36.09 -13.68
C VAL A 937 -5.29 -35.50 -13.87
N LEU A 938 -4.90 -35.24 -15.11
CA LEU A 938 -3.61 -34.63 -15.41
C LEU A 938 -3.52 -33.19 -14.92
N LEU A 939 -4.57 -32.39 -15.14
CA LEU A 939 -4.59 -30.99 -14.71
C LEU A 939 -4.56 -30.88 -13.18
N GLU A 940 -5.36 -31.69 -12.46
CA GLU A 940 -5.35 -31.77 -11.00
C GLU A 940 -3.96 -32.11 -10.45
N ALA A 941 -3.28 -33.09 -11.05
CA ALA A 941 -1.92 -33.48 -10.65
C ALA A 941 -0.90 -32.36 -10.86
N TYR A 942 -0.96 -31.63 -11.99
CA TYR A 942 -0.05 -30.51 -12.25
C TYR A 942 -0.35 -29.28 -11.39
N LEU A 943 -1.62 -29.02 -11.05
CA LEU A 943 -2.00 -27.96 -10.10
C LEU A 943 -1.43 -28.26 -8.71
N LEU A 944 -1.52 -29.53 -8.25
CA LEU A 944 -0.91 -29.96 -6.98
C LEU A 944 0.62 -29.86 -7.01
N ASP A 945 1.28 -30.38 -8.06
CA ASP A 945 2.75 -30.30 -8.20
C ASP A 945 3.24 -28.85 -8.16
N LYS A 946 2.54 -27.94 -8.85
CA LYS A 946 2.88 -26.51 -8.83
C LYS A 946 2.66 -25.89 -7.45
N ALA A 947 1.54 -26.18 -6.78
CA ALA A 947 1.28 -25.66 -5.44
C ALA A 947 2.32 -26.18 -4.41
N VAL A 948 2.71 -27.44 -4.50
CA VAL A 948 3.78 -28.04 -3.68
C VAL A 948 5.13 -27.38 -3.95
N TYR A 949 5.47 -27.14 -5.22
CA TYR A 949 6.67 -26.39 -5.57
C TYR A 949 6.67 -24.99 -4.95
N GLU A 950 5.54 -24.28 -5.05
CA GLU A 950 5.35 -22.93 -4.51
C GLU A 950 5.49 -22.87 -2.99
N VAL A 951 4.99 -23.87 -2.24
CA VAL A 951 5.26 -23.96 -0.78
C VAL A 951 6.77 -23.94 -0.51
N GLY A 952 7.54 -24.76 -1.22
CA GLY A 952 8.99 -24.82 -1.06
C GLY A 952 9.68 -23.51 -1.47
N TYR A 953 9.17 -22.84 -2.50
CA TYR A 953 9.68 -21.56 -2.95
C TYR A 953 9.44 -20.45 -1.91
N GLU A 954 8.21 -20.29 -1.43
CA GLU A 954 7.85 -19.22 -0.49
C GLU A 954 8.54 -19.41 0.87
N LEU A 955 8.67 -20.65 1.36
CA LEU A 955 9.42 -20.94 2.59
C LEU A 955 10.89 -20.51 2.55
N ASN A 956 11.49 -20.38 1.36
CA ASN A 956 12.88 -19.97 1.19
C ASN A 956 13.07 -18.49 0.86
N HIS A 957 12.02 -17.82 0.34
CA HIS A 957 12.13 -16.44 -0.15
C HIS A 957 11.19 -15.47 0.58
N ARG A 958 9.94 -15.85 0.83
CA ARG A 958 8.86 -15.02 1.41
C ARG A 958 7.96 -15.86 2.34
N PRO A 959 8.39 -16.18 3.57
CA PRO A 959 7.64 -17.07 4.45
C PRO A 959 6.20 -16.64 4.73
N ASP A 960 5.91 -15.33 4.78
CA ASP A 960 4.56 -14.81 5.01
C ASP A 960 3.56 -15.13 3.87
N TRP A 961 4.07 -15.42 2.66
CA TRP A 961 3.25 -15.72 1.48
C TRP A 961 2.93 -17.21 1.33
N VAL A 962 3.49 -18.08 2.19
CA VAL A 962 3.29 -19.53 2.14
C VAL A 962 1.82 -19.94 2.28
N ILE A 963 0.98 -19.07 2.83
CA ILE A 963 -0.46 -19.30 2.99
C ILE A 963 -1.19 -19.47 1.64
N ILE A 964 -0.74 -18.80 0.57
CA ILE A 964 -1.36 -18.91 -0.76
C ILE A 964 -1.27 -20.33 -1.31
N PRO A 965 -0.08 -20.97 -1.39
CA PRO A 965 0.00 -22.35 -1.85
C PRO A 965 -0.58 -23.36 -0.86
N ILE A 966 -0.54 -23.12 0.46
CA ILE A 966 -1.21 -23.99 1.46
C ILE A 966 -2.71 -24.04 1.21
N ARG A 967 -3.37 -22.89 1.08
CA ARG A 967 -4.81 -22.82 0.76
C ARG A 967 -5.11 -23.35 -0.64
N GLY A 968 -4.21 -23.12 -1.60
CA GLY A 968 -4.25 -23.75 -2.93
C GLY A 968 -4.37 -25.27 -2.88
N ILE A 969 -3.49 -25.93 -2.10
CA ILE A 969 -3.54 -27.39 -1.91
C ILE A 969 -4.88 -27.81 -1.29
N LYS A 970 -5.31 -27.16 -0.21
CA LYS A 970 -6.61 -27.47 0.43
C LYS A 970 -7.77 -27.37 -0.56
N HIS A 971 -7.77 -26.32 -1.38
CA HIS A 971 -8.82 -26.08 -2.35
C HIS A 971 -8.89 -27.17 -3.42
N ILE A 972 -7.73 -27.57 -3.97
CA ILE A 972 -7.65 -28.63 -4.97
C ILE A 972 -8.12 -29.97 -4.38
N LEU A 973 -7.89 -30.21 -3.09
CA LEU A 973 -8.37 -31.41 -2.39
C LEU A 973 -9.88 -31.37 -2.06
N MET A 974 -10.44 -30.18 -1.77
CA MET A 974 -11.85 -29.99 -1.35
C MET A 974 -12.86 -30.00 -2.51
N ASN A 975 -12.47 -29.61 -3.73
CA ASN A 975 -13.33 -29.55 -4.94
C ASN A 975 -13.88 -30.91 -5.45
N ARG A 976 -13.91 -31.95 -4.59
CA ARG A 976 -14.55 -33.24 -4.85
C ARG A 976 -15.77 -33.51 -3.98
N THR A 977 -16.10 -32.62 -3.05
CA THR A 977 -17.23 -32.78 -2.12
C THR A 977 -18.47 -31.97 -2.51
N GLU A 978 -18.37 -31.09 -3.51
CA GLU A 978 -19.47 -30.28 -4.06
C GLU A 978 -19.59 -30.42 -5.58
#